data_AF-A0A519RYN8-F1
#
_entry.id   AF-A0A519RYN8-F1
#
_cell.length_a   1.000
_cell.length_b   1.000
_cell.length_c   1.000
_cell.angle_alpha   90.00
_cell.angle_beta   90.00
_cell.angle_gamma   90.00
#
_symmetry.space_group_name_H-M   'P 1'
#
loop_
_entity.id
_entity.type
_entity.pdbx_description
1 polymer ?
#
loop_
_entity_poly.entity_id
_entity_poly.type
_entity_poly.pdbx_seq_one_letter_code
_entity_poly.pdbx_strand_id
1 'polypeptide(L)'
;MVPNASDQELFASDYNTQLKSITESKDEFEKRKNRFLDHLLARFCEQFSDYALIAYTVDGQKAGAELIKDKLSFLNAYPEISSNRGKAFNYKNELSWFYQNVSGYEKRVSMLLGIDPKNVEDLFFSPQFRIVEAELGWNIETKVGTKVQLQGTTSFPSESSAKAEMEKLIAAGVHLSNYKIAPGGAANKFQVIFFDDLITENVIARSKSLILTKTAAKALIDNHVSLCIGELCNSTLSNRKNLSPPIRNYFEVLAHTVVTTSIPYLHKIKYQLFDKPKYDPARKIILKGDIEGLQVRGIDDAETMDSTEMTMLWKLIRFASDEDYYRFEPQNVINYEPNYRFEVFDIYGNTIGKHQAKNYNRPLAEIIEDSTNNPVLKIVDSLSNNGTYTVNNTVAVGPNIKIEINETLPGNYPDGKVSFAEVFIADISDDGRTLNFDNIDLTSRVCVGDKMTLVKSAVILVEFEVLKVNFSNSCTTIFSAIVLDDITRAKILFNSFFSIKSLTPKTITIRAGKEKLAVQDMVQFFNKVFINREGIHLIEHLLLRPKEHGLDKLLNIHTDVDCEQCKITDTYSFVMTAVLPYWSDRFRDRNFRTFIEKTLREESPAHIAMNICWISPLQMDQFEKAYKKWLIAHNLSGAGDLERVKALKNFIETIQNLRSVYPSGKLHSCNEGETQKNTLVLNQTNIGIF
;
A
#
# COMPACT_ATOMS: atom_id res chain seq x y z
N MET A 1 -12.15 38.11 -22.50
CA MET A 1 -12.31 38.82 -21.22
C MET A 1 -12.25 40.32 -21.49
N VAL A 2 -13.11 41.11 -20.88
CA VAL A 2 -13.08 42.58 -20.99
C VAL A 2 -11.89 43.08 -20.15
N PRO A 3 -10.95 43.86 -20.70
CA PRO A 3 -9.86 44.44 -19.93
C PRO A 3 -10.42 45.37 -18.83
N ASN A 4 -9.84 45.34 -17.63
CA ASN A 4 -10.15 46.21 -16.48
C ASN A 4 -11.57 46.06 -15.87
N ALA A 5 -12.23 44.91 -16.05
CA ALA A 5 -13.56 44.67 -15.47
C ALA A 5 -13.58 44.66 -13.92
N SER A 6 -12.45 44.30 -13.30
CA SER A 6 -12.27 44.27 -11.84
C SER A 6 -12.14 45.68 -11.24
N ASP A 7 -11.49 46.61 -11.96
CA ASP A 7 -11.25 47.98 -11.52
C ASP A 7 -12.50 48.87 -11.61
N GLN A 8 -13.53 48.41 -12.35
CA GLN A 8 -14.78 49.13 -12.56
C GLN A 8 -15.93 48.67 -11.64
N GLU A 9 -15.65 47.85 -10.62
CA GLU A 9 -16.66 47.29 -9.68
C GLU A 9 -17.88 46.65 -10.38
N LEU A 10 -17.69 46.13 -11.60
CA LEU A 10 -18.76 45.60 -12.46
C LEU A 10 -19.34 44.28 -11.93
N PHE A 11 -18.65 43.62 -11.00
CA PHE A 11 -19.05 42.39 -10.34
C PHE A 11 -19.18 42.63 -8.84
N ALA A 12 -20.35 42.30 -8.27
CA ALA A 12 -20.56 42.37 -6.83
C ALA A 12 -19.51 41.53 -6.07
N SER A 13 -19.20 41.88 -4.83
CA SER A 13 -18.23 41.15 -3.98
C SER A 13 -18.55 39.65 -3.82
N ASP A 14 -19.82 39.29 -3.99
CA ASP A 14 -20.32 37.90 -3.96
C ASP A 14 -20.42 37.22 -5.34
N TYR A 15 -19.95 37.85 -6.42
CA TYR A 15 -20.08 37.31 -7.78
C TYR A 15 -19.44 35.93 -7.94
N ASN A 16 -18.27 35.69 -7.33
CA ASN A 16 -17.65 34.35 -7.32
C ASN A 16 -18.45 33.32 -6.53
N THR A 17 -19.10 33.74 -5.44
CA THR A 17 -19.99 32.89 -4.62
C THR A 17 -21.26 32.55 -5.39
N GLN A 18 -21.82 33.54 -6.09
CA GLN A 18 -22.98 33.36 -6.98
C GLN A 18 -22.62 32.48 -8.19
N LEU A 19 -21.48 32.69 -8.85
CA LEU A 19 -20.98 31.79 -9.90
C LEU A 19 -20.79 30.37 -9.40
N LYS A 20 -20.24 30.19 -8.19
CA LYS A 20 -20.11 28.87 -7.55
C LYS A 20 -21.46 28.22 -7.27
N SER A 21 -22.46 28.99 -6.88
CA SER A 21 -23.84 28.50 -6.70
C SER A 21 -24.57 28.20 -8.02
N ILE A 22 -24.10 28.76 -9.14
CA ILE A 22 -24.62 28.48 -10.49
C ILE A 22 -23.90 27.26 -11.11
N THR A 23 -22.63 27.02 -10.77
CA THR A 23 -21.94 25.78 -11.16
C THR A 23 -22.55 24.56 -10.48
N GLU A 24 -22.58 23.46 -11.22
CA GLU A 24 -23.10 22.18 -10.73
C GLU A 24 -22.44 21.76 -9.41
N SER A 25 -23.24 21.23 -8.49
CA SER A 25 -22.72 20.69 -7.23
C SER A 25 -21.88 19.43 -7.49
N LYS A 26 -20.98 19.07 -6.56
CA LYS A 26 -20.14 17.86 -6.68
C LYS A 26 -20.99 16.59 -6.86
N ASP A 27 -22.08 16.47 -6.11
CA ASP A 27 -23.01 15.33 -6.19
C ASP A 27 -23.73 15.28 -7.55
N GLU A 28 -24.17 16.43 -8.08
CA GLU A 28 -24.75 16.51 -9.43
C GLU A 28 -23.75 16.18 -10.53
N PHE A 29 -22.50 16.66 -10.40
CA PHE A 29 -21.41 16.30 -11.30
C PHE A 29 -21.18 14.78 -11.31
N GLU A 30 -21.07 14.16 -10.12
CA GLU A 30 -20.85 12.72 -9.98
C GLU A 30 -22.01 11.92 -10.58
N LYS A 31 -23.26 12.30 -10.31
CA LYS A 31 -24.45 11.67 -10.89
C LYS A 31 -24.50 11.81 -12.40
N ARG A 32 -24.26 13.02 -12.94
CA ARG A 32 -24.25 13.30 -14.38
C ARG A 32 -23.15 12.52 -15.09
N LYS A 33 -21.95 12.50 -14.52
CA LYS A 33 -20.80 11.78 -15.07
C LYS A 33 -21.02 10.28 -15.04
N ASN A 34 -21.52 9.73 -13.93
CA ASN A 34 -21.88 8.31 -13.84
C ASN A 34 -22.92 7.93 -14.90
N ARG A 35 -24.02 8.69 -15.04
CA ARG A 35 -25.04 8.43 -16.06
C ARG A 35 -24.47 8.43 -17.48
N PHE A 36 -23.54 9.33 -17.77
CA PHE A 36 -22.87 9.38 -19.07
C PHE A 36 -21.97 8.17 -19.30
N LEU A 37 -21.18 7.77 -18.31
CA LEU A 37 -20.32 6.58 -18.40
C LEU A 37 -21.14 5.30 -18.53
N ASP A 38 -22.26 5.19 -17.80
CA ASP A 38 -23.19 4.06 -17.92
C ASP A 38 -23.78 3.97 -19.32
N HIS A 39 -24.11 5.11 -19.94
CA HIS A 39 -24.55 5.13 -21.34
C HIS A 39 -23.45 4.63 -22.30
N LEU A 40 -22.19 4.97 -22.07
CA LEU A 40 -21.08 4.49 -22.89
C LEU A 40 -20.84 2.98 -22.70
N LEU A 41 -20.86 2.50 -21.46
CA LEU A 41 -20.72 1.09 -21.12
C LEU A 41 -21.87 0.24 -21.72
N ALA A 42 -23.09 0.76 -21.68
CA ALA A 42 -24.26 0.08 -22.22
C ALA A 42 -24.16 -0.19 -23.74
N ARG A 43 -23.42 0.62 -24.51
CA ARG A 43 -23.15 0.35 -25.94
C ARG A 43 -22.39 -0.95 -26.17
N PHE A 44 -21.64 -1.38 -25.16
CA PHE A 44 -20.86 -2.61 -25.16
C PHE A 44 -21.54 -3.72 -24.34
N CYS A 45 -22.80 -3.51 -23.92
CA CYS A 45 -23.54 -4.42 -23.05
C CYS A 45 -22.88 -4.66 -21.68
N GLU A 46 -22.12 -3.69 -21.18
CA GLU A 46 -21.42 -3.78 -19.89
C GLU A 46 -22.23 -3.06 -18.80
N GLN A 47 -22.25 -3.62 -17.59
CA GLN A 47 -22.97 -3.07 -16.44
C GLN A 47 -22.09 -3.11 -15.17
N PHE A 48 -22.04 -1.99 -14.45
CA PHE A 48 -21.28 -1.82 -13.20
C PHE A 48 -22.19 -1.72 -11.96
N SER A 49 -23.46 -2.08 -12.09
CA SER A 49 -24.48 -1.87 -11.04
C SER A 49 -24.19 -2.65 -9.76
N ASP A 50 -23.82 -3.92 -9.89
CA ASP A 50 -23.50 -4.80 -8.75
C ASP A 50 -22.24 -4.30 -8.02
N TYR A 51 -21.20 -3.93 -8.77
CA TYR A 51 -19.99 -3.32 -8.21
C TYR A 51 -20.28 -2.00 -7.49
N ALA A 52 -21.07 -1.12 -8.12
CA ALA A 52 -21.44 0.17 -7.54
C ALA A 52 -22.17 0.01 -6.21
N LEU A 53 -23.16 -0.89 -6.14
CA LEU A 53 -23.92 -1.15 -4.90
C LEU A 53 -22.97 -1.53 -3.76
N ILE A 54 -22.02 -2.42 -4.03
CA ILE A 54 -21.12 -2.92 -3.00
C ILE A 54 -20.05 -1.87 -2.64
N ALA A 55 -19.51 -1.15 -3.62
CA ALA A 55 -18.60 -0.03 -3.38
C ALA A 55 -19.23 1.02 -2.46
N TYR A 56 -20.51 1.37 -2.65
CA TYR A 56 -21.22 2.27 -1.73
C TYR A 56 -21.37 1.70 -0.31
N THR A 57 -21.53 0.38 -0.17
CA THR A 57 -21.63 -0.25 1.17
C THR A 57 -20.31 -0.28 1.93
N VAL A 58 -19.18 -0.36 1.22
CA VAL A 58 -17.85 -0.48 1.86
C VAL A 58 -17.13 0.86 1.95
N ASP A 59 -17.11 1.63 0.86
CA ASP A 59 -16.30 2.86 0.71
C ASP A 59 -17.10 4.14 0.99
N GLY A 60 -18.42 4.02 1.22
CA GLY A 60 -19.30 5.11 1.65
C GLY A 60 -19.27 6.32 0.71
N GLN A 61 -18.87 7.49 1.22
CA GLN A 61 -18.81 8.73 0.44
C GLN A 61 -17.72 8.74 -0.65
N LYS A 62 -16.70 7.88 -0.56
CA LYS A 62 -15.63 7.79 -1.57
C LYS A 62 -16.04 6.99 -2.80
N ALA A 63 -17.06 6.15 -2.67
CA ALA A 63 -17.52 5.22 -3.70
C ALA A 63 -17.90 5.92 -5.02
N GLY A 64 -18.49 7.13 -4.96
CA GLY A 64 -18.92 7.85 -6.17
C GLY A 64 -17.76 8.22 -7.09
N ALA A 65 -16.65 8.71 -6.52
CA ALA A 65 -15.47 9.13 -7.28
C ALA A 65 -14.62 7.93 -7.74
N GLU A 66 -14.45 6.91 -6.90
CA GLU A 66 -13.74 5.67 -7.25
C GLU A 66 -14.47 4.92 -8.37
N LEU A 67 -15.80 4.82 -8.30
CA LEU A 67 -16.60 4.21 -9.36
C LEU A 67 -16.42 4.93 -10.71
N ILE A 68 -16.34 6.26 -10.72
CA ILE A 68 -16.08 7.03 -11.95
C ILE A 68 -14.69 6.71 -12.50
N LYS A 69 -13.67 6.64 -11.63
CA LYS A 69 -12.30 6.28 -12.00
C LYS A 69 -12.26 4.88 -12.62
N ASP A 70 -12.92 3.91 -12.01
CA ASP A 70 -12.91 2.51 -12.48
C ASP A 70 -13.64 2.35 -13.81
N LYS A 71 -14.81 3.00 -13.97
CA LYS A 71 -15.53 3.04 -15.24
C LYS A 71 -14.70 3.68 -16.36
N LEU A 72 -13.98 4.76 -16.06
CA LEU A 72 -13.08 5.39 -17.03
C LEU A 72 -11.92 4.48 -17.41
N SER A 73 -11.28 3.84 -16.43
CA SER A 73 -10.19 2.89 -16.66
C SER A 73 -10.65 1.71 -17.53
N PHE A 74 -11.82 1.14 -17.23
CA PHE A 74 -12.41 0.04 -17.99
C PHE A 74 -12.75 0.46 -19.43
N LEU A 75 -13.39 1.62 -19.63
CA LEU A 75 -13.73 2.12 -20.96
C LEU A 75 -12.49 2.44 -21.81
N ASN A 76 -11.46 3.05 -21.21
CA ASN A 76 -10.21 3.35 -21.91
C ASN A 76 -9.45 2.08 -22.30
N ALA A 77 -9.50 1.05 -21.45
CA ALA A 77 -8.88 -0.24 -21.72
C ALA A 77 -9.76 -1.17 -22.58
N TYR A 78 -11.00 -0.78 -22.90
CA TYR A 78 -12.00 -1.64 -23.53
C TYR A 78 -11.52 -2.33 -24.81
N PRO A 79 -10.85 -1.64 -25.76
CA PRO A 79 -10.35 -2.30 -26.97
C PRO A 79 -9.40 -3.45 -26.66
N GLU A 80 -8.51 -3.27 -25.68
CA GLU A 80 -7.52 -4.27 -25.30
C GLU A 80 -8.16 -5.45 -24.56
N ILE A 81 -9.01 -5.18 -23.56
CA ILE A 81 -9.62 -6.25 -22.75
C ILE A 81 -10.70 -7.03 -23.51
N SER A 82 -11.33 -6.40 -24.51
CA SER A 82 -12.30 -7.05 -25.38
C SER A 82 -11.60 -7.92 -26.43
N SER A 83 -10.62 -7.38 -27.16
CA SER A 83 -9.92 -8.13 -28.22
C SER A 83 -9.06 -9.27 -27.66
N ASN A 84 -8.45 -9.06 -26.49
CA ASN A 84 -7.57 -10.04 -25.87
C ASN A 84 -8.29 -10.90 -24.81
N ARG A 85 -9.62 -10.92 -24.75
CA ARG A 85 -10.36 -11.65 -23.71
C ARG A 85 -9.94 -13.12 -23.58
N GLY A 86 -9.72 -13.81 -24.71
CA GLY A 86 -9.27 -15.20 -24.77
C GLY A 86 -7.74 -15.38 -24.76
N LYS A 87 -6.96 -14.32 -24.52
CA LYS A 87 -5.50 -14.39 -24.51
C LYS A 87 -5.01 -15.05 -23.22
N ALA A 88 -4.40 -16.21 -23.35
CA ALA A 88 -3.80 -16.94 -22.25
C ALA A 88 -2.55 -16.25 -21.68
N PHE A 89 -2.16 -16.65 -20.47
CA PHE A 89 -0.90 -16.22 -19.87
C PHE A 89 0.29 -16.75 -20.68
N ASN A 90 1.23 -15.86 -21.06
CA ASN A 90 2.39 -16.26 -21.84
C ASN A 90 3.52 -16.73 -20.92
N TYR A 91 3.55 -18.03 -20.62
CA TYR A 91 4.57 -18.66 -19.80
C TYR A 91 5.94 -18.79 -20.47
N LYS A 92 6.02 -18.63 -21.81
CA LYS A 92 7.27 -18.60 -22.58
C LYS A 92 7.86 -17.20 -22.77
N ASN A 93 7.17 -16.18 -22.26
CA ASN A 93 7.67 -14.82 -22.31
C ASN A 93 8.97 -14.73 -21.50
N GLU A 94 9.98 -14.04 -22.04
CA GLU A 94 11.22 -13.70 -21.32
C GLU A 94 10.93 -12.80 -20.11
N LEU A 95 9.78 -12.13 -20.08
CA LEU A 95 9.23 -11.43 -18.91
C LEU A 95 8.11 -12.27 -18.25
N SER A 96 8.44 -13.49 -17.84
CA SER A 96 7.46 -14.45 -17.32
C SER A 96 6.70 -13.94 -16.08
N TRP A 97 7.40 -13.37 -15.09
CA TRP A 97 6.81 -12.76 -13.90
C TRP A 97 6.81 -11.23 -13.96
N PHE A 98 5.97 -10.67 -14.84
CA PHE A 98 5.85 -9.23 -15.02
C PHE A 98 4.39 -8.79 -14.92
N TYR A 99 4.13 -7.59 -14.38
CA TYR A 99 2.77 -7.12 -14.10
C TYR A 99 1.87 -7.00 -15.35
N GLN A 100 2.45 -6.85 -16.55
CA GLN A 100 1.70 -6.85 -17.81
C GLN A 100 1.51 -8.26 -18.40
N ASN A 101 2.30 -9.25 -17.97
CA ASN A 101 2.14 -10.63 -18.40
C ASN A 101 1.06 -11.30 -17.55
N VAL A 102 -0.19 -10.94 -17.84
CA VAL A 102 -1.42 -11.49 -17.25
C VAL A 102 -2.33 -11.97 -18.35
N SER A 103 -3.19 -12.94 -18.07
CA SER A 103 -4.20 -13.38 -19.05
C SER A 103 -5.19 -12.24 -19.32
N GLY A 104 -5.76 -12.20 -20.52
CA GLY A 104 -6.79 -11.19 -20.84
C GLY A 104 -8.04 -11.34 -19.97
N TYR A 105 -8.35 -12.57 -19.57
CA TYR A 105 -9.38 -12.88 -18.59
C TYR A 105 -9.10 -12.21 -17.23
N GLU A 106 -7.91 -12.44 -16.66
CA GLU A 106 -7.49 -11.87 -15.37
C GLU A 106 -7.56 -10.34 -15.42
N LYS A 107 -7.00 -9.72 -16.48
CA LYS A 107 -7.01 -8.27 -16.65
C LYS A 107 -8.43 -7.69 -16.71
N ARG A 108 -9.33 -8.35 -17.45
CA ARG A 108 -10.73 -7.91 -17.57
C ARG A 108 -11.46 -8.02 -16.23
N VAL A 109 -11.36 -9.16 -15.55
CA VAL A 109 -12.04 -9.37 -14.25
C VAL A 109 -11.48 -8.42 -13.20
N SER A 110 -10.17 -8.19 -13.13
CA SER A 110 -9.59 -7.22 -12.20
C SER A 110 -10.18 -5.82 -12.39
N MET A 111 -10.42 -5.39 -13.63
CA MET A 111 -11.05 -4.09 -13.89
C MET A 111 -12.54 -4.06 -13.53
N LEU A 112 -13.29 -5.15 -13.74
CA LEU A 112 -14.70 -5.24 -13.32
C LEU A 112 -14.86 -5.20 -11.80
N LEU A 113 -13.86 -5.69 -11.07
CA LEU A 113 -13.83 -5.73 -9.61
C LEU A 113 -13.23 -4.47 -8.96
N GLY A 114 -12.79 -3.49 -9.77
CA GLY A 114 -12.12 -2.28 -9.26
C GLY A 114 -10.80 -2.59 -8.54
N ILE A 115 -10.06 -3.59 -9.02
CA ILE A 115 -8.72 -3.93 -8.53
C ILE A 115 -7.70 -3.11 -9.33
N ASP A 116 -7.09 -2.14 -8.66
CA ASP A 116 -6.06 -1.29 -9.26
C ASP A 116 -4.71 -2.03 -9.39
N PRO A 117 -3.93 -1.76 -10.45
CA PRO A 117 -2.55 -2.19 -10.52
C PRO A 117 -1.71 -1.48 -9.45
N LYS A 118 -0.72 -2.18 -8.90
CA LYS A 118 0.17 -1.60 -7.88
C LYS A 118 0.99 -0.45 -8.44
N ASN A 119 1.30 0.52 -7.58
CA ASN A 119 2.07 1.69 -7.96
C ASN A 119 3.54 1.33 -8.13
N VAL A 120 4.19 2.04 -9.05
CA VAL A 120 5.64 1.91 -9.28
C VAL A 120 6.45 2.42 -8.08
N GLU A 121 5.90 3.36 -7.32
CA GLU A 121 6.53 3.96 -6.14
C GLU A 121 6.75 2.96 -5.01
N ASP A 122 5.89 1.94 -4.92
CA ASP A 122 5.95 0.88 -3.91
C ASP A 122 7.06 -0.14 -4.17
N LEU A 123 7.70 -0.08 -5.35
CA LEU A 123 8.83 -0.94 -5.68
C LEU A 123 10.06 -0.58 -4.84
N PHE A 124 10.69 -1.61 -4.31
CA PHE A 124 11.92 -1.51 -3.54
C PHE A 124 12.80 -2.72 -3.80
N PHE A 125 14.10 -2.48 -3.96
CA PHE A 125 15.06 -3.48 -4.39
C PHE A 125 16.20 -3.66 -3.39
N SER A 126 16.82 -4.83 -3.38
CA SER A 126 18.00 -5.09 -2.56
C SER A 126 19.21 -4.22 -2.97
N PRO A 127 20.23 -4.04 -2.10
CA PRO A 127 21.36 -3.12 -2.34
C PRO A 127 22.19 -3.42 -3.59
N GLN A 128 22.06 -4.64 -4.13
CA GLN A 128 22.70 -5.03 -5.38
C GLN A 128 22.10 -4.31 -6.59
N PHE A 129 20.82 -3.93 -6.54
CA PHE A 129 20.10 -3.25 -7.61
C PHE A 129 19.91 -1.79 -7.22
N ARG A 130 20.71 -0.91 -7.82
CA ARG A 130 20.76 0.51 -7.45
C ARG A 130 20.17 1.38 -8.53
N ILE A 131 19.42 2.37 -8.08
CA ILE A 131 18.97 3.50 -8.91
C ILE A 131 19.83 4.68 -8.48
N VAL A 132 20.57 5.25 -9.41
CA VAL A 132 21.54 6.32 -9.16
C VAL A 132 21.16 7.57 -9.95
N GLU A 133 21.26 8.72 -9.31
CA GLU A 133 21.09 10.01 -9.96
C GLU A 133 22.36 10.34 -10.78
N ALA A 134 22.15 10.77 -12.02
CA ALA A 134 23.17 11.15 -13.00
C ALA A 134 22.85 12.55 -13.56
N GLU A 135 23.81 13.18 -14.25
CA GLU A 135 23.68 14.57 -14.72
C GLU A 135 22.44 14.85 -15.58
N LEU A 136 21.91 13.83 -16.28
CA LEU A 136 20.76 13.93 -17.19
C LEU A 136 19.55 13.11 -16.74
N GLY A 137 19.50 12.66 -15.49
CA GLY A 137 18.36 11.90 -14.94
C GLY A 137 18.78 10.76 -14.01
N TRP A 138 18.09 9.63 -14.11
CA TRP A 138 18.28 8.47 -13.26
C TRP A 138 18.79 7.29 -14.08
N ASN A 139 19.79 6.58 -13.58
CA ASN A 139 20.35 5.37 -14.19
C ASN A 139 20.17 4.15 -13.27
N ILE A 140 20.16 2.96 -13.86
CA ILE A 140 20.09 1.69 -13.14
C ILE A 140 21.44 0.97 -13.17
N GLU A 141 21.83 0.36 -12.05
CA GLU A 141 23.10 -0.35 -11.94
C GLU A 141 22.94 -1.64 -11.11
N THR A 142 23.67 -2.68 -11.49
CA THR A 142 23.86 -3.87 -10.65
C THR A 142 25.26 -3.86 -10.05
N LYS A 143 25.33 -3.76 -8.72
CA LYS A 143 26.56 -3.68 -7.94
C LYS A 143 26.71 -4.90 -7.02
N VAL A 144 27.88 -5.54 -7.06
CA VAL A 144 28.21 -6.66 -6.18
C VAL A 144 29.48 -6.31 -5.42
N GLY A 145 29.38 -6.25 -4.09
CA GLY A 145 30.45 -5.73 -3.24
C GLY A 145 30.77 -4.27 -3.59
N THR A 146 32.03 -3.99 -3.95
CA THR A 146 32.47 -2.65 -4.36
C THR A 146 32.39 -2.41 -5.87
N LYS A 147 32.13 -3.45 -6.67
CA LYS A 147 32.21 -3.38 -8.14
C LYS A 147 30.83 -3.30 -8.78
N VAL A 148 30.64 -2.32 -9.67
CA VAL A 148 29.49 -2.26 -10.57
C VAL A 148 29.73 -3.26 -11.70
N GLN A 149 28.87 -4.26 -11.82
CA GLN A 149 28.98 -5.32 -12.81
C GLN A 149 28.27 -4.91 -14.10
N LEU A 150 27.02 -4.45 -13.99
CA LEU A 150 26.19 -4.00 -15.11
C LEU A 150 25.70 -2.57 -14.89
N GLN A 151 25.56 -1.82 -15.97
CA GLN A 151 25.06 -0.45 -15.99
C GLN A 151 24.01 -0.30 -17.10
N GLY A 152 22.91 0.37 -16.78
CA GLY A 152 21.84 0.69 -17.73
C GLY A 152 22.34 1.57 -18.87
N THR A 153 21.77 1.39 -20.06
CA THR A 153 22.18 2.17 -21.24
C THR A 153 21.39 3.46 -21.43
N THR A 154 20.19 3.53 -20.85
CA THR A 154 19.28 4.68 -20.95
C THR A 154 19.18 5.41 -19.61
N SER A 155 19.16 6.75 -19.68
CA SER A 155 18.84 7.59 -18.52
C SER A 155 17.35 7.94 -18.51
N PHE A 156 16.78 8.00 -17.31
CA PHE A 156 15.35 8.18 -17.10
C PHE A 156 15.03 9.53 -16.47
N PRO A 157 13.94 10.20 -16.86
CA PRO A 157 13.60 11.52 -16.35
C PRO A 157 13.15 11.51 -14.89
N SER A 158 12.71 10.35 -14.36
CA SER A 158 12.20 10.23 -12.99
C SER A 158 12.65 8.93 -12.33
N GLU A 159 12.72 8.94 -10.99
CA GLU A 159 13.01 7.75 -10.19
C GLU A 159 11.98 6.65 -10.45
N SER A 160 10.69 7.00 -10.59
CA SER A 160 9.62 6.05 -10.89
C SER A 160 9.84 5.34 -12.23
N SER A 161 10.24 6.07 -13.28
CA SER A 161 10.59 5.45 -14.56
C SER A 161 11.77 4.49 -14.43
N ALA A 162 12.80 4.85 -13.65
CA ALA A 162 13.93 3.97 -13.38
C ALA A 162 13.54 2.72 -12.57
N LYS A 163 12.62 2.84 -11.61
CA LYS A 163 12.07 1.69 -10.86
C LYS A 163 11.31 0.72 -11.76
N ALA A 164 10.49 1.23 -12.68
CA ALA A 164 9.77 0.40 -13.64
C ALA A 164 10.72 -0.39 -14.55
N GLU A 165 11.82 0.22 -14.96
CA GLU A 165 12.84 -0.48 -15.76
C GLU A 165 13.70 -1.44 -14.94
N MET A 166 13.96 -1.15 -13.66
CA MET A 166 14.60 -2.11 -12.76
C MET A 166 13.75 -3.36 -12.54
N GLU A 167 12.42 -3.22 -12.40
CA GLU A 167 11.49 -4.35 -12.35
C GLU A 167 11.59 -5.23 -13.61
N LYS A 168 11.64 -4.61 -14.80
CA LYS A 168 11.84 -5.33 -16.06
C LYS A 168 13.21 -6.02 -16.11
N LEU A 169 14.28 -5.34 -15.68
CA LEU A 169 15.63 -5.90 -15.60
C LEU A 169 15.65 -7.17 -14.76
N ILE A 170 15.04 -7.16 -13.58
CA ILE A 170 15.00 -8.32 -12.68
C ILE A 170 14.17 -9.44 -13.31
N ALA A 171 13.03 -9.12 -13.93
CA ALA A 171 12.16 -10.11 -14.57
C ALA A 171 12.81 -10.78 -15.79
N ALA A 172 13.50 -10.03 -16.66
CA ALA A 172 14.24 -10.57 -17.81
C ALA A 172 15.56 -11.24 -17.39
N GLY A 173 16.19 -10.75 -16.32
CA GLY A 173 17.51 -11.16 -15.87
C GLY A 173 17.60 -12.61 -15.40
N VAL A 174 16.45 -13.27 -15.16
CA VAL A 174 16.39 -14.70 -14.80
C VAL A 174 16.59 -15.63 -16.00
N HIS A 175 16.46 -15.13 -17.24
CA HIS A 175 16.58 -15.92 -18.45
C HIS A 175 17.97 -15.78 -19.06
N LEU A 176 18.69 -16.91 -19.20
CA LEU A 176 20.04 -16.92 -19.78
C LEU A 176 20.05 -16.48 -21.25
N SER A 177 18.95 -16.71 -21.97
CA SER A 177 18.76 -16.31 -23.38
C SER A 177 18.93 -14.81 -23.61
N ASN A 178 18.67 -14.00 -22.58
CA ASN A 178 18.65 -12.54 -22.67
C ASN A 178 20.06 -11.93 -22.60
N TYR A 179 21.11 -12.76 -22.50
CA TYR A 179 22.49 -12.32 -22.42
C TYR A 179 23.26 -12.68 -23.69
N LYS A 180 24.01 -11.70 -24.21
CA LYS A 180 24.92 -11.88 -25.35
C LYS A 180 26.32 -11.46 -24.97
N ILE A 181 27.28 -12.34 -25.21
CA ILE A 181 28.71 -12.02 -25.10
C ILE A 181 29.15 -11.41 -26.43
N ALA A 182 29.47 -10.12 -26.43
CA ALA A 182 29.92 -9.38 -27.60
C ALA A 182 31.42 -9.02 -27.51
N PRO A 183 32.10 -8.73 -28.64
CA PRO A 183 33.46 -8.20 -28.62
C PRO A 183 33.55 -6.91 -27.78
N GLY A 184 34.58 -6.82 -26.96
CA GLY A 184 34.86 -5.71 -26.05
C GLY A 184 35.79 -4.66 -26.66
N GLY A 185 36.47 -3.89 -25.80
CA GLY A 185 37.32 -2.76 -26.22
C GLY A 185 38.70 -3.14 -26.76
N ALA A 186 39.06 -4.43 -26.78
CA ALA A 186 40.35 -4.93 -27.26
C ALA A 186 40.23 -6.36 -27.83
N ALA A 187 41.25 -6.81 -28.58
CA ALA A 187 41.31 -8.17 -29.11
C ALA A 187 41.26 -9.22 -27.98
N ASN A 188 40.52 -10.31 -28.20
CA ASN A 188 40.25 -11.37 -27.20
C ASN A 188 39.62 -10.90 -25.89
N LYS A 189 39.04 -9.69 -25.89
CA LYS A 189 38.25 -9.17 -24.77
C LYS A 189 36.79 -9.08 -25.16
N PHE A 190 35.93 -9.25 -24.16
CA PHE A 190 34.49 -9.33 -24.33
C PHE A 190 33.77 -8.37 -23.37
N GLN A 191 32.53 -8.06 -23.73
CA GLN A 191 31.54 -7.39 -22.90
C GLN A 191 30.27 -8.25 -22.87
N VAL A 192 29.46 -8.08 -21.84
CA VAL A 192 28.13 -8.70 -21.73
C VAL A 192 27.08 -7.64 -22.02
N ILE A 193 26.16 -7.95 -22.93
CA ILE A 193 25.01 -7.13 -23.26
C ILE A 193 23.77 -7.89 -22.80
N PHE A 194 22.87 -7.19 -22.11
CA PHE A 194 21.64 -7.70 -21.54
C PHE A 194 20.42 -7.03 -22.18
N PHE A 195 19.48 -7.85 -22.63
CA PHE A 195 18.29 -7.45 -23.38
C PHE A 195 17.01 -7.69 -22.57
N ASP A 196 15.97 -6.89 -22.83
CA ASP A 196 14.62 -7.17 -22.29
C ASP A 196 13.97 -8.35 -23.02
N ASP A 197 14.13 -8.39 -24.34
CA ASP A 197 13.73 -9.43 -25.26
C ASP A 197 14.81 -9.56 -26.34
N LEU A 198 15.42 -10.74 -26.45
CA LEU A 198 16.46 -10.99 -27.45
C LEU A 198 15.95 -10.78 -28.89
N ILE A 199 14.65 -11.00 -29.15
CA ILE A 199 14.05 -10.88 -30.48
C ILE A 199 13.95 -9.41 -30.91
N THR A 200 13.63 -8.52 -29.98
CA THR A 200 13.51 -7.08 -30.26
C THR A 200 14.85 -6.35 -30.23
N GLU A 201 15.91 -7.02 -29.75
CA GLU A 201 17.26 -6.48 -29.51
C GLU A 201 17.28 -5.19 -28.68
N ASN A 202 16.26 -4.95 -27.83
CA ASN A 202 16.22 -3.78 -26.97
C ASN A 202 17.14 -4.00 -25.75
N VAL A 203 18.16 -3.13 -25.63
CA VAL A 203 19.24 -3.29 -24.64
C VAL A 203 18.88 -2.59 -23.35
N ILE A 204 18.77 -3.34 -22.25
CA ILE A 204 18.57 -2.75 -20.92
C ILE A 204 19.92 -2.30 -20.35
N ALA A 205 20.89 -3.21 -20.28
CA ALA A 205 22.15 -2.99 -19.56
C ALA A 205 23.37 -3.61 -20.25
N ARG A 206 24.55 -3.10 -19.92
CA ARG A 206 25.84 -3.59 -20.40
C ARG A 206 26.83 -3.77 -19.26
N SER A 207 27.79 -4.67 -19.44
CA SER A 207 28.89 -4.81 -18.49
C SER A 207 29.76 -3.57 -18.47
N LYS A 208 30.01 -3.05 -17.26
CA LYS A 208 30.88 -1.88 -17.07
C LYS A 208 32.31 -2.13 -17.56
N SER A 209 32.79 -3.37 -17.41
CA SER A 209 34.08 -3.80 -17.97
C SER A 209 33.93 -4.22 -19.42
N LEU A 210 34.70 -3.60 -20.31
CA LEU A 210 34.81 -3.98 -21.72
C LEU A 210 36.00 -4.92 -21.99
N ILE A 211 36.69 -5.37 -20.93
CA ILE A 211 37.93 -6.15 -21.02
C ILE A 211 37.82 -7.55 -20.40
N LEU A 212 36.63 -8.14 -20.39
CA LEU A 212 36.38 -9.45 -19.79
C LEU A 212 36.99 -10.57 -20.64
N THR A 213 37.47 -11.63 -19.99
CA THR A 213 37.75 -12.90 -20.68
C THR A 213 36.44 -13.65 -20.93
N LYS A 214 36.42 -14.59 -21.89
CA LYS A 214 35.21 -15.39 -22.16
C LYS A 214 34.70 -16.13 -20.91
N THR A 215 35.61 -16.65 -20.08
CA THR A 215 35.28 -17.30 -18.81
C THR A 215 34.71 -16.30 -17.79
N ALA A 216 35.31 -15.10 -17.68
CA ALA A 216 34.80 -14.07 -16.77
C ALA A 216 33.44 -13.52 -17.20
N ALA A 217 33.19 -13.42 -18.51
CA ALA A 217 31.88 -13.02 -19.05
C ALA A 217 30.79 -14.04 -18.71
N LYS A 218 31.06 -15.34 -18.86
CA LYS A 218 30.13 -16.41 -18.44
C LYS A 218 29.85 -16.37 -16.94
N ALA A 219 30.91 -16.29 -16.12
CA ALA A 219 30.75 -16.20 -14.68
C ALA A 219 29.98 -14.94 -14.25
N LEU A 220 30.13 -13.81 -14.96
CA LEU A 220 29.34 -12.60 -14.70
C LEU A 220 27.85 -12.84 -14.97
N ILE A 221 27.52 -13.50 -16.08
CA ILE A 221 26.14 -13.86 -16.44
C ILE A 221 25.55 -14.79 -15.37
N ASP A 222 26.22 -15.89 -15.03
CA ASP A 222 25.72 -16.87 -14.06
C ASP A 222 25.47 -16.24 -12.67
N ASN A 223 26.37 -15.36 -12.23
CA ASN A 223 26.22 -14.62 -10.98
C ASN A 223 25.04 -13.63 -11.05
N HIS A 224 24.89 -12.90 -12.16
CA HIS A 224 23.81 -11.93 -12.30
C HIS A 224 22.44 -12.60 -12.40
N VAL A 225 22.32 -13.73 -13.13
CA VAL A 225 21.12 -14.56 -13.17
C VAL A 225 20.75 -15.03 -11.76
N SER A 226 21.73 -15.54 -10.99
CA SER A 226 21.50 -15.98 -9.62
C SER A 226 21.00 -14.86 -8.70
N LEU A 227 21.52 -13.64 -8.88
CA LEU A 227 21.05 -12.45 -8.16
C LEU A 227 19.61 -12.07 -8.55
N CYS A 228 19.28 -12.10 -9.84
CA CYS A 228 17.93 -11.78 -10.31
C CYS A 228 16.92 -12.83 -9.82
N ILE A 229 17.25 -14.12 -9.86
CA ILE A 229 16.40 -15.20 -9.31
C ILE A 229 16.17 -14.98 -7.81
N GLY A 230 17.23 -14.66 -7.06
CA GLY A 230 17.15 -14.37 -5.63
C GLY A 230 16.23 -13.19 -5.33
N GLU A 231 16.36 -12.08 -6.07
CA GLU A 231 15.53 -10.89 -5.90
C GLU A 231 14.07 -11.14 -6.31
N LEU A 232 13.84 -11.79 -7.44
CA LEU A 232 12.50 -12.05 -7.96
C LEU A 232 11.71 -13.00 -7.03
N CYS A 233 12.36 -14.02 -6.50
CA CYS A 233 11.70 -15.05 -5.68
C CYS A 233 11.57 -14.65 -4.21
N ASN A 234 12.55 -13.94 -3.64
CA ASN A 234 12.58 -13.70 -2.19
C ASN A 234 12.22 -12.27 -1.79
N SER A 235 12.36 -11.28 -2.68
CA SER A 235 11.95 -9.90 -2.41
C SER A 235 10.52 -9.70 -2.87
N THR A 236 9.62 -9.38 -1.94
CA THR A 236 8.21 -9.15 -2.27
C THR A 236 8.01 -7.82 -2.98
N LEU A 237 8.84 -6.81 -2.69
CA LEU A 237 8.74 -5.46 -3.23
C LEU A 237 9.45 -5.27 -4.57
N SER A 238 10.12 -6.30 -5.09
CA SER A 238 10.84 -6.23 -6.36
C SER A 238 9.93 -6.24 -7.60
N ASN A 239 8.65 -6.57 -7.43
CA ASN A 239 7.72 -6.74 -8.56
C ASN A 239 6.27 -6.45 -8.15
N ARG A 240 5.54 -5.74 -9.02
CA ARG A 240 4.14 -5.33 -8.80
C ARG A 240 3.14 -6.48 -8.91
N LYS A 241 3.50 -7.58 -9.57
CA LYS A 241 2.65 -8.78 -9.66
C LYS A 241 2.56 -9.55 -8.32
N ASN A 242 3.48 -9.32 -7.39
CA ASN A 242 3.46 -9.98 -6.08
C ASN A 242 2.31 -9.45 -5.23
N LEU A 243 1.46 -10.33 -4.72
CA LEU A 243 0.35 -10.04 -3.81
C LEU A 243 0.72 -10.28 -2.36
N SER A 244 1.66 -11.17 -2.06
CA SER A 244 2.13 -11.44 -0.71
C SER A 244 2.45 -10.13 0.05
N PRO A 245 2.08 -9.96 1.33
CA PRO A 245 2.47 -8.82 2.13
C PRO A 245 3.98 -8.82 2.44
N PRO A 246 4.68 -7.67 2.45
CA PRO A 246 6.13 -7.58 2.51
C PRO A 246 6.62 -7.66 3.96
N ILE A 247 6.11 -8.62 4.75
CA ILE A 247 6.34 -8.72 6.20
C ILE A 247 7.85 -8.75 6.50
N ARG A 248 8.61 -9.56 5.78
CA ARG A 248 10.06 -9.73 5.96
C ARG A 248 10.89 -8.50 5.55
N ASN A 249 10.30 -7.59 4.78
CA ASN A 249 10.93 -6.34 4.43
C ASN A 249 10.80 -5.32 5.56
N TYR A 250 9.77 -5.36 6.39
CA TYR A 250 9.53 -4.34 7.40
C TYR A 250 9.77 -4.80 8.85
N PHE A 251 9.74 -6.11 9.08
CA PHE A 251 9.95 -6.71 10.40
C PHE A 251 11.33 -7.34 10.56
N GLU A 252 11.89 -7.21 11.75
CA GLU A 252 13.06 -7.95 12.20
C GLU A 252 12.75 -8.71 13.49
N VAL A 253 12.93 -10.02 13.45
CA VAL A 253 12.81 -10.91 14.61
C VAL A 253 14.17 -10.93 15.32
N LEU A 254 14.19 -10.47 16.57
CA LEU A 254 15.38 -10.38 17.40
C LEU A 254 15.64 -11.65 18.20
N ALA A 255 14.57 -12.33 18.61
CA ALA A 255 14.63 -13.57 19.36
C ALA A 255 13.38 -14.40 19.07
N HIS A 256 13.56 -15.72 18.99
CA HIS A 256 12.50 -16.70 18.83
C HIS A 256 12.75 -17.83 19.82
N THR A 257 11.83 -18.02 20.77
CA THR A 257 11.89 -19.10 21.75
C THR A 257 10.70 -20.03 21.60
N VAL A 258 10.93 -21.33 21.80
CA VAL A 258 9.91 -22.38 21.68
C VAL A 258 9.70 -23.01 23.05
N VAL A 259 8.46 -22.97 23.52
CA VAL A 259 8.03 -23.57 24.77
C VAL A 259 7.45 -24.95 24.47
N THR A 260 8.27 -25.98 24.71
CA THR A 260 7.97 -27.38 24.36
C THR A 260 7.06 -28.10 25.36
N THR A 261 6.59 -27.41 26.40
CA THR A 261 5.73 -27.97 27.45
C THR A 261 4.24 -27.99 27.09
N SER A 262 3.84 -27.41 25.96
CA SER A 262 2.46 -27.31 25.47
C SER A 262 2.30 -28.03 24.13
N ILE A 263 1.14 -28.61 23.82
CA ILE A 263 0.87 -29.23 22.50
C ILE A 263 -0.41 -28.60 21.93
N PRO A 264 -0.35 -27.92 20.76
CA PRO A 264 0.84 -27.62 19.96
C PRO A 264 1.84 -26.72 20.70
N TYR A 265 3.13 -26.75 20.32
CA TYR A 265 4.17 -25.95 20.98
C TYR A 265 3.84 -24.46 20.89
N LEU A 266 4.12 -23.74 21.97
CA LEU A 266 3.93 -22.30 22.05
C LEU A 266 5.24 -21.59 21.67
N HIS A 267 5.17 -20.73 20.68
CA HIS A 267 6.30 -19.94 20.20
C HIS A 267 6.18 -18.50 20.74
N LYS A 268 7.31 -17.90 21.11
CA LYS A 268 7.39 -16.50 21.51
C LYS A 268 8.44 -15.81 20.65
N ILE A 269 8.07 -14.71 20.01
CA ILE A 269 9.02 -13.92 19.21
C ILE A 269 9.07 -12.48 19.69
N LYS A 270 10.28 -11.95 19.73
CA LYS A 270 10.56 -10.54 19.98
C LYS A 270 10.88 -9.86 18.68
N TYR A 271 10.19 -8.78 18.35
CA TYR A 271 10.31 -8.15 17.03
C TYR A 271 10.51 -6.63 17.11
N GLN A 272 10.98 -6.09 15.99
CA GLN A 272 10.99 -4.65 15.69
C GLN A 272 10.41 -4.42 14.30
N LEU A 273 9.61 -3.37 14.18
CA LEU A 273 9.00 -2.90 12.94
C LEU A 273 9.61 -1.56 12.54
N PHE A 274 9.91 -1.42 11.26
CA PHE A 274 10.48 -0.20 10.67
C PHE A 274 9.44 0.57 9.83
N ASP A 275 9.66 1.87 9.66
CA ASP A 275 8.88 2.73 8.75
C ASP A 275 9.19 2.49 7.27
N LYS A 276 10.38 1.97 6.97
CA LYS A 276 10.87 1.70 5.61
C LYS A 276 11.42 0.28 5.44
N PRO A 277 11.47 -0.24 4.20
CA PRO A 277 11.97 -1.58 3.93
C PRO A 277 13.41 -1.83 4.40
N LYS A 278 13.70 -3.10 4.67
CA LYS A 278 15.02 -3.68 4.88
C LYS A 278 15.91 -3.21 3.73
N TYR A 279 17.03 -2.59 4.09
CA TYR A 279 18.03 -1.93 3.22
C TYR A 279 17.88 -0.42 2.99
N ASP A 280 16.77 0.22 3.36
CA ASP A 280 16.74 1.70 3.35
C ASP A 280 17.61 2.23 4.52
N PRO A 281 18.63 3.07 4.24
CA PRO A 281 19.54 3.57 5.27
C PRO A 281 18.87 4.54 6.26
N ALA A 282 17.76 5.15 5.87
CA ALA A 282 16.99 6.10 6.67
C ALA A 282 15.84 5.43 7.45
N ARG A 283 15.72 4.09 7.41
CA ARG A 283 14.68 3.38 8.15
C ARG A 283 14.83 3.59 9.66
N LYS A 284 13.72 3.82 10.35
CA LYS A 284 13.60 4.03 11.79
C LYS A 284 12.66 3.01 12.39
N ILE A 285 12.94 2.61 13.63
CA ILE A 285 12.06 1.69 14.36
C ILE A 285 10.83 2.46 14.83
N ILE A 286 9.64 1.97 14.48
CA ILE A 286 8.36 2.59 14.84
C ILE A 286 7.61 1.80 15.91
N LEU A 287 7.68 0.47 15.88
CA LEU A 287 6.97 -0.41 16.82
C LEU A 287 7.88 -1.54 17.28
N LYS A 288 7.79 -1.93 18.55
CA LYS A 288 8.50 -3.08 19.12
C LYS A 288 7.56 -3.87 20.00
N GLY A 289 7.73 -5.18 20.06
CA GLY A 289 6.86 -6.00 20.90
C GLY A 289 7.35 -7.42 21.05
N ASP A 290 6.64 -8.14 21.89
CA ASP A 290 6.77 -9.57 22.10
C ASP A 290 5.41 -10.18 21.79
N ILE A 291 5.38 -11.22 20.95
CA ILE A 291 4.13 -11.90 20.58
C ILE A 291 4.27 -13.39 20.78
N GLU A 292 3.14 -14.01 21.13
CA GLU A 292 3.05 -15.44 21.42
C GLU A 292 2.00 -16.08 20.50
N GLY A 293 2.29 -17.29 20.03
CA GLY A 293 1.44 -17.99 19.07
C GLY A 293 1.70 -19.48 19.07
N LEU A 294 0.70 -20.23 18.60
CA LEU A 294 0.81 -21.67 18.44
C LEU A 294 1.64 -22.01 17.20
N GLN A 295 2.36 -23.13 17.28
CA GLN A 295 3.16 -23.65 16.18
C GLN A 295 2.32 -23.90 14.92
N VAL A 296 2.84 -23.46 13.77
CA VAL A 296 2.34 -23.80 12.43
C VAL A 296 3.34 -24.75 11.78
N ARG A 297 2.97 -26.02 11.59
CA ARG A 297 3.86 -27.04 11.03
C ARG A 297 4.17 -26.77 9.56
N GLY A 298 5.45 -26.73 9.23
CA GLY A 298 6.00 -26.80 7.88
C GLY A 298 6.44 -28.22 7.52
N ILE A 299 7.12 -28.39 6.38
CA ILE A 299 7.65 -29.68 5.92
C ILE A 299 8.84 -30.12 6.78
N ASP A 300 9.63 -29.16 7.27
CA ASP A 300 10.76 -29.36 8.17
C ASP A 300 10.75 -28.34 9.32
N ASP A 301 11.72 -28.45 10.23
CA ASP A 301 11.82 -27.56 11.41
C ASP A 301 12.09 -26.10 11.01
N ALA A 302 12.85 -25.86 9.93
CA ALA A 302 13.19 -24.51 9.49
C ALA A 302 11.96 -23.81 8.88
N GLU A 303 11.21 -24.50 8.02
CA GLU A 303 9.95 -24.00 7.47
C GLU A 303 8.87 -23.88 8.55
N THR A 304 8.86 -24.78 9.54
CA THR A 304 7.97 -24.67 10.71
C THR A 304 8.23 -23.37 11.48
N MET A 305 9.49 -23.04 11.74
CA MET A 305 9.85 -21.78 12.38
C MET A 305 9.44 -20.57 11.54
N ASP A 306 9.79 -20.55 10.25
CA ASP A 306 9.50 -19.45 9.32
C ASP A 306 7.97 -19.22 9.14
N SER A 307 7.21 -20.31 9.01
CA SER A 307 5.75 -20.29 8.88
C SER A 307 5.08 -19.79 10.15
N THR A 308 5.60 -20.20 11.32
CA THR A 308 5.09 -19.75 12.62
C THR A 308 5.37 -18.27 12.83
N GLU A 309 6.59 -17.81 12.55
CA GLU A 309 6.94 -16.38 12.60
C GLU A 309 6.03 -15.52 11.72
N MET A 310 5.86 -15.93 10.46
CA MET A 310 5.03 -15.18 9.51
C MET A 310 3.56 -15.10 9.95
N THR A 311 3.03 -16.19 10.51
CA THR A 311 1.65 -16.24 11.04
C THR A 311 1.49 -15.35 12.27
N MET A 312 2.45 -15.36 13.19
CA MET A 312 2.43 -14.52 14.39
C MET A 312 2.53 -13.03 14.05
N LEU A 313 3.44 -12.65 13.14
CA LEU A 313 3.57 -11.26 12.67
C LEU A 313 2.32 -10.81 11.92
N TRP A 314 1.69 -11.71 11.15
CA TRP A 314 0.43 -11.41 10.48
C TRP A 314 -0.72 -11.10 11.47
N LYS A 315 -0.81 -11.86 12.58
CA LYS A 315 -1.78 -11.60 13.65
C LYS A 315 -1.62 -10.18 14.22
N LEU A 316 -0.38 -9.75 14.47
CA LEU A 316 -0.09 -8.38 14.90
C LEU A 316 -0.55 -7.37 13.85
N ILE A 317 -0.19 -7.57 12.58
CA ILE A 317 -0.56 -6.65 11.49
C ILE A 317 -2.08 -6.47 11.43
N ARG A 318 -2.85 -7.56 11.63
CA ARG A 318 -4.32 -7.49 11.60
C ARG A 318 -4.96 -6.70 12.74
N PHE A 319 -4.35 -6.70 13.93
CA PHE A 319 -4.81 -5.86 15.02
C PHE A 319 -4.35 -4.41 14.82
N ALA A 320 -3.12 -4.22 14.38
CA ALA A 320 -2.56 -2.88 14.18
C ALA A 320 -3.13 -2.15 12.94
N SER A 321 -3.82 -2.85 12.03
CA SER A 321 -4.54 -2.23 10.92
C SER A 321 -5.88 -1.61 11.31
N ASP A 322 -6.29 -1.69 12.57
CA ASP A 322 -7.60 -1.25 13.04
C ASP A 322 -7.45 -0.39 14.30
N GLU A 323 -8.11 0.78 14.31
CA GLU A 323 -7.98 1.81 15.35
C GLU A 323 -8.49 1.30 16.72
N ASP A 324 -9.43 0.34 16.73
CA ASP A 324 -10.04 -0.18 17.96
C ASP A 324 -9.06 -0.96 18.86
N TYR A 325 -7.93 -1.42 18.32
CA TYR A 325 -6.92 -2.20 19.03
C TYR A 325 -5.76 -1.36 19.57
N TYR A 326 -5.96 -0.05 19.68
CA TYR A 326 -4.98 0.89 20.23
C TYR A 326 -5.39 1.39 21.62
N ARG A 327 -4.41 1.48 22.51
CA ARG A 327 -4.56 2.14 23.82
C ARG A 327 -3.37 3.02 24.13
N PHE A 328 -3.55 4.02 24.98
CA PHE A 328 -2.47 4.90 25.42
C PHE A 328 -1.98 4.51 26.81
N GLU A 329 -0.67 4.46 27.02
CA GLU A 329 -0.07 4.16 28.33
C GLU A 329 0.89 5.27 28.77
N PRO A 330 0.81 5.77 30.03
CA PRO A 330 -0.18 5.42 31.05
C PRO A 330 -1.58 6.00 30.80
N GLN A 331 -2.63 5.27 31.19
CA GLN A 331 -4.02 5.74 31.15
C GLN A 331 -4.39 6.58 32.38
N ASN A 332 -5.14 7.67 32.17
CA ASN A 332 -5.84 8.44 33.21
C ASN A 332 -5.01 8.83 34.46
N VAL A 333 -3.72 9.11 34.27
CA VAL A 333 -2.85 9.59 35.35
C VAL A 333 -2.92 11.11 35.51
N ILE A 334 -2.74 11.57 36.75
CA ILE A 334 -2.71 13.00 37.10
C ILE A 334 -1.49 13.69 36.49
N ASN A 335 -0.33 13.02 36.56
CA ASN A 335 0.92 13.46 35.96
C ASN A 335 1.34 12.44 34.90
N TYR A 336 1.35 12.87 33.64
CA TYR A 336 1.90 12.06 32.56
C TYR A 336 3.42 12.12 32.64
N GLU A 337 4.04 11.01 33.02
CA GLU A 337 5.48 10.80 32.90
C GLU A 337 5.94 10.97 31.42
N PRO A 338 7.24 11.23 31.16
CA PRO A 338 7.79 11.43 29.80
C PRO A 338 7.59 10.25 28.82
N ASN A 339 7.03 9.14 29.30
CA ASN A 339 6.90 7.87 28.59
C ASN A 339 5.51 7.63 27.98
N TYR A 340 4.64 8.64 27.93
CA TYR A 340 3.33 8.56 27.26
C TYR A 340 3.46 8.13 25.79
N ARG A 341 2.88 6.97 25.45
CA ARG A 341 2.90 6.37 24.11
C ARG A 341 1.62 5.57 23.85
N PHE A 342 1.34 5.20 22.60
CA PHE A 342 0.33 4.18 22.31
C PHE A 342 0.94 2.76 22.26
N GLU A 343 0.10 1.79 22.57
CA GLU A 343 0.35 0.36 22.52
C GLU A 343 -0.78 -0.32 21.74
N VAL A 344 -0.43 -1.37 20.99
CA VAL A 344 -1.36 -2.24 20.28
C VAL A 344 -1.63 -3.46 21.17
N PHE A 345 -2.91 -3.84 21.30
CA PHE A 345 -3.31 -4.99 22.11
C PHE A 345 -4.12 -6.02 21.31
N ASP A 346 -4.11 -7.28 21.77
CA ASP A 346 -4.90 -8.35 21.17
C ASP A 346 -6.33 -8.43 21.75
N ILE A 347 -7.15 -9.34 21.25
CA ILE A 347 -8.53 -9.55 21.76
C ILE A 347 -8.62 -9.92 23.24
N TYR A 348 -7.52 -10.35 23.86
CA TYR A 348 -7.44 -10.71 25.27
C TYR A 348 -6.92 -9.54 26.13
N GLY A 349 -6.61 -8.40 25.53
CA GLY A 349 -6.07 -7.23 26.21
C GLY A 349 -4.55 -7.26 26.45
N ASN A 350 -3.84 -8.27 25.91
CA ASN A 350 -2.39 -8.37 26.04
C ASN A 350 -1.72 -7.35 25.11
N THR A 351 -0.72 -6.61 25.61
CA THR A 351 0.08 -5.72 24.74
C THR A 351 0.92 -6.59 23.81
N ILE A 352 0.74 -6.40 22.50
CA ILE A 352 1.50 -7.08 21.46
C ILE A 352 2.48 -6.14 20.74
N GLY A 353 2.30 -4.83 20.87
CA GLY A 353 3.20 -3.84 20.29
C GLY A 353 3.22 -2.54 21.07
N LYS A 354 4.39 -1.89 21.13
CA LYS A 354 4.63 -0.61 21.80
C LYS A 354 5.27 0.36 20.83
N HIS A 355 4.70 1.56 20.71
CA HIS A 355 5.27 2.57 19.84
C HIS A 355 6.60 3.10 20.37
N GLN A 356 7.54 3.37 19.47
CA GLN A 356 8.88 3.83 19.83
C GLN A 356 8.90 5.33 20.18
N ALA A 357 8.12 6.16 19.49
CA ALA A 357 8.04 7.58 19.79
C ALA A 357 7.27 7.81 21.10
N LYS A 358 7.61 8.91 21.77
CA LYS A 358 7.03 9.34 23.04
C LYS A 358 6.56 10.78 22.90
N ASN A 359 5.52 11.14 23.65
CA ASN A 359 5.04 12.51 23.79
C ASN A 359 4.71 13.20 22.45
N TYR A 360 3.70 12.68 21.75
CA TYR A 360 3.27 13.10 20.40
C TYR A 360 2.89 14.58 20.26
N ASN A 361 2.58 15.25 21.37
CA ASN A 361 2.21 16.67 21.38
C ASN A 361 3.42 17.61 21.44
N ARG A 362 4.65 17.08 21.60
CA ARG A 362 5.87 17.87 21.71
C ARG A 362 6.14 18.76 20.49
N PRO A 363 6.05 18.30 19.22
CA PRO A 363 6.27 19.18 18.08
C PRO A 363 5.29 20.36 18.04
N LEU A 364 4.03 20.14 18.43
CA LEU A 364 3.04 21.22 18.50
C LEU A 364 3.33 22.20 19.64
N ALA A 365 3.84 21.72 20.78
CA ALA A 365 4.25 22.60 21.88
C ALA A 365 5.40 23.52 21.41
N GLU A 366 6.45 22.95 20.83
CA GLU A 366 7.60 23.70 20.29
C GLU A 366 7.15 24.75 19.24
N ILE A 367 6.19 24.40 18.37
CA ILE A 367 5.63 25.37 17.39
C ILE A 367 4.90 26.53 18.09
N ILE A 368 4.12 26.26 19.14
CA ILE A 368 3.41 27.31 19.87
C ILE A 368 4.41 28.29 20.50
N GLU A 369 5.51 27.78 21.04
CA GLU A 369 6.56 28.56 21.68
C GLU A 369 7.41 29.36 20.66
N ASP A 370 7.72 28.78 19.50
CA ASP A 370 8.63 29.38 18.51
C ASP A 370 7.91 30.18 17.40
N SER A 371 6.59 30.36 17.50
CA SER A 371 5.77 30.92 16.40
C SER A 371 6.18 32.31 15.91
N THR A 372 6.71 33.19 16.77
CA THR A 372 7.16 34.56 16.45
C THR A 372 8.18 35.10 17.48
N ASN A 373 8.82 36.27 17.22
CA ASN A 373 9.67 37.04 18.19
C ASN A 373 8.93 37.53 19.46
N ASN A 374 7.73 37.03 19.70
CA ASN A 374 6.90 37.13 20.90
C ASN A 374 5.68 36.25 20.56
N PRO A 375 5.68 34.95 20.92
CA PRO A 375 4.58 34.05 20.60
C PRO A 375 3.31 34.50 21.32
N VAL A 376 2.21 34.60 20.58
CA VAL A 376 0.94 35.11 21.11
C VAL A 376 -0.17 34.09 20.83
N LEU A 377 -0.97 33.80 21.85
CA LEU A 377 -2.20 33.01 21.71
C LEU A 377 -3.42 33.90 21.90
N LYS A 378 -4.54 33.51 21.30
CA LYS A 378 -5.83 34.17 21.51
C LYS A 378 -6.83 33.19 22.10
N ILE A 379 -7.54 33.61 23.14
CA ILE A 379 -8.69 32.87 23.66
C ILE A 379 -9.96 33.49 23.05
N VAL A 380 -10.81 32.62 22.51
CA VAL A 380 -12.11 32.96 21.93
C VAL A 380 -13.20 32.10 22.56
N ASP A 381 -14.46 32.53 22.47
CA ASP A 381 -15.64 31.82 22.97
C ASP A 381 -15.63 31.51 24.49
N SER A 382 -14.87 32.28 25.29
CA SER A 382 -14.91 32.26 26.77
C SER A 382 -15.80 33.37 27.32
N LEU A 383 -16.46 33.14 28.45
CA LEU A 383 -17.28 34.13 29.16
C LEU A 383 -16.44 35.23 29.83
N SER A 384 -15.18 34.95 30.18
CA SER A 384 -14.35 35.85 31.01
C SER A 384 -12.90 35.99 30.58
N ASN A 385 -12.40 35.07 29.76
CA ASN A 385 -10.98 34.98 29.40
C ASN A 385 -10.70 35.30 27.93
N ASN A 386 -11.67 35.88 27.20
CA ASN A 386 -11.42 36.29 25.81
C ASN A 386 -10.35 37.39 25.76
N GLY A 387 -9.34 37.17 24.93
CA GLY A 387 -8.21 38.09 24.85
C GLY A 387 -7.02 37.50 24.13
N THR A 388 -5.97 38.31 24.07
CA THR A 388 -4.69 37.99 23.44
C THR A 388 -3.62 37.93 24.54
N TYR A 389 -2.87 36.83 24.60
CA TYR A 389 -1.94 36.52 25.69
C TYR A 389 -0.58 36.13 25.12
N THR A 390 0.49 36.56 25.79
CA THR A 390 1.86 36.25 25.37
C THR A 390 2.30 34.93 25.99
N VAL A 391 2.74 34.00 25.14
CA VAL A 391 3.27 32.70 25.56
C VAL A 391 4.68 32.89 26.13
N ASN A 392 4.92 32.31 27.30
CA ASN A 392 6.22 32.30 27.97
C ASN A 392 6.95 30.97 27.76
N ASN A 393 6.23 29.85 27.87
CA ASN A 393 6.80 28.50 27.82
C ASN A 393 5.68 27.49 27.50
N THR A 394 6.02 26.42 26.80
CA THR A 394 5.09 25.33 26.52
C THR A 394 5.68 23.98 26.90
N VAL A 395 4.84 23.13 27.50
CA VAL A 395 5.26 21.78 27.90
C VAL A 395 4.20 20.78 27.46
N ALA A 396 4.59 19.84 26.60
CA ALA A 396 3.75 18.70 26.26
C ALA A 396 3.72 17.70 27.42
N VAL A 397 2.52 17.49 27.99
CA VAL A 397 2.26 16.61 29.13
C VAL A 397 1.25 15.54 28.72
N GLY A 398 1.78 14.46 28.14
CA GLY A 398 1.00 13.34 27.63
C GLY A 398 -0.01 13.78 26.56
N PRO A 399 -1.34 13.65 26.80
CA PRO A 399 -2.38 14.11 25.89
C PRO A 399 -2.56 15.63 25.83
N ASN A 400 -1.98 16.38 26.75
CA ASN A 400 -2.26 17.81 26.89
C ASN A 400 -1.00 18.63 26.60
N ILE A 401 -1.19 19.90 26.24
CA ILE A 401 -0.11 20.90 26.22
C ILE A 401 -0.42 21.91 27.31
N LYS A 402 0.55 22.12 28.20
CA LYS A 402 0.53 23.14 29.24
C LYS A 402 1.23 24.38 28.66
N ILE A 403 0.53 25.49 28.61
CA ILE A 403 1.01 26.76 28.08
C ILE A 403 1.08 27.74 29.24
N GLU A 404 2.27 28.26 29.50
CA GLU A 404 2.50 29.29 30.50
C GLU A 404 2.48 30.65 29.81
N ILE A 405 1.72 31.60 30.36
CA ILE A 405 1.56 32.93 29.81
C ILE A 405 2.17 33.99 30.74
N ASN A 406 2.52 35.15 30.18
CA ASN A 406 3.09 36.25 30.95
C ASN A 406 2.03 36.98 31.78
N GLU A 407 0.84 37.15 31.22
CA GLU A 407 -0.28 37.85 31.84
C GLU A 407 -1.03 36.97 32.86
N THR A 408 -1.93 37.60 33.63
CA THR A 408 -2.81 36.87 34.58
C THR A 408 -4.22 36.75 33.98
N LEU A 409 -4.79 35.55 33.94
CA LEU A 409 -6.14 35.31 33.45
C LEU A 409 -7.20 35.95 34.37
N PRO A 410 -8.21 36.65 33.83
CA PRO A 410 -9.29 37.25 34.61
C PRO A 410 -10.16 36.26 35.39
N GLY A 411 -10.32 35.03 34.89
CA GLY A 411 -11.13 33.98 35.51
C GLY A 411 -10.49 32.59 35.42
N ASN A 412 -10.84 31.71 36.37
CA ASN A 412 -10.31 30.35 36.43
C ASN A 412 -11.25 29.30 35.82
N TYR A 413 -12.34 29.72 35.16
CA TYR A 413 -13.31 28.80 34.60
C TYR A 413 -12.84 28.31 33.21
N PRO A 414 -12.68 26.99 32.99
CA PRO A 414 -12.16 26.44 31.75
C PRO A 414 -13.25 26.40 30.67
N ASP A 415 -13.52 27.55 30.05
CA ASP A 415 -14.39 27.70 28.90
C ASP A 415 -13.66 28.35 27.72
N GLY A 416 -14.23 28.21 26.51
CA GLY A 416 -13.64 28.74 25.29
C GLY A 416 -12.58 27.85 24.64
N LYS A 417 -11.95 28.42 23.60
CA LYS A 417 -10.96 27.77 22.74
C LYS A 417 -9.72 28.65 22.62
N VAL A 418 -8.55 28.02 22.64
CA VAL A 418 -7.30 28.67 22.28
C VAL A 418 -7.14 28.60 20.77
N SER A 419 -6.86 29.73 20.13
CA SER A 419 -6.51 29.83 18.73
C SER A 419 -5.06 30.27 18.54
N PHE A 420 -4.34 29.59 17.65
CA PHE A 420 -3.02 29.99 17.17
C PHE A 420 -3.12 30.34 15.69
N ALA A 421 -2.55 31.48 15.32
CA ALA A 421 -2.54 31.96 13.94
C ALA A 421 -1.10 31.89 13.42
N GLU A 422 -0.86 31.02 12.43
CA GLU A 422 0.41 30.95 11.70
C GLU A 422 0.26 31.61 10.33
N VAL A 423 1.29 32.33 9.89
CA VAL A 423 1.35 32.90 8.53
C VAL A 423 2.45 32.20 7.76
N PHE A 424 2.08 31.55 6.67
CA PHE A 424 2.97 30.91 5.73
C PHE A 424 3.07 31.71 4.44
N ILE A 425 4.15 31.48 3.70
CA ILE A 425 4.35 32.01 2.35
C ILE A 425 4.35 30.81 1.40
N ALA A 426 3.50 30.85 0.38
CA ALA A 426 3.42 29.82 -0.64
C ALA A 426 3.45 30.41 -2.05
N ASP A 427 3.91 29.62 -3.00
CA ASP A 427 3.73 29.88 -4.43
C ASP A 427 2.58 29.02 -4.94
N ILE A 428 1.59 29.66 -5.59
CA ILE A 428 0.42 28.99 -6.17
C ILE A 428 0.76 28.66 -7.62
N SER A 429 0.59 27.41 -8.04
CA SER A 429 0.86 27.00 -9.43
C SER A 429 -0.20 27.50 -10.40
N ASP A 430 0.12 27.47 -11.70
CA ASP A 430 -0.74 27.88 -12.82
C ASP A 430 -2.12 27.18 -12.84
N ASP A 431 -2.25 26.00 -12.24
CA ASP A 431 -3.53 25.29 -12.09
C ASP A 431 -4.48 25.92 -11.05
N GLY A 432 -3.97 26.89 -10.26
CA GLY A 432 -4.61 27.58 -9.16
C GLY A 432 -5.01 26.68 -7.98
N ARG A 433 -4.68 25.39 -7.99
CA ARG A 433 -5.11 24.44 -6.94
C ARG A 433 -3.97 23.96 -6.08
N THR A 434 -2.74 24.06 -6.57
CA THR A 434 -1.58 23.54 -5.86
C THR A 434 -0.79 24.69 -5.23
N LEU A 435 -0.58 24.63 -3.92
CA LEU A 435 0.24 25.56 -3.16
C LEU A 435 1.56 24.87 -2.79
N ASN A 436 2.67 25.50 -3.14
CA ASN A 436 4.01 25.03 -2.84
C ASN A 436 4.62 25.88 -1.73
N PHE A 437 5.04 25.23 -0.64
CA PHE A 437 5.69 25.85 0.51
C PHE A 437 7.14 25.39 0.56
N ASP A 438 8.05 26.29 0.22
CA ASP A 438 9.47 25.99 0.14
C ASP A 438 10.14 25.90 1.50
N ASN A 439 10.98 24.88 1.69
CA ASN A 439 11.81 24.63 2.87
C ASN A 439 11.03 24.48 4.19
N ILE A 440 9.75 24.12 4.11
CA ILE A 440 8.90 23.88 5.28
C ILE A 440 8.17 22.56 5.08
N ASP A 441 8.23 21.68 6.07
CA ASP A 441 7.40 20.48 6.16
C ASP A 441 6.12 20.80 6.96
N LEU A 442 4.99 20.92 6.26
CA LEU A 442 3.68 21.17 6.85
C LEU A 442 2.88 19.87 7.08
N THR A 443 3.39 18.69 6.73
CA THR A 443 2.62 17.43 6.85
C THR A 443 2.24 17.08 8.28
N SER A 444 3.03 17.54 9.26
CA SER A 444 2.73 17.40 10.69
C SER A 444 1.83 18.50 11.25
N ARG A 445 1.65 19.59 10.49
CA ARG A 445 0.96 20.81 10.90
C ARG A 445 -0.45 20.90 10.36
N VAL A 446 -0.62 20.64 9.06
CA VAL A 446 -1.86 20.79 8.31
C VAL A 446 -2.34 19.41 7.85
N CYS A 447 -3.58 19.08 8.18
CA CYS A 447 -4.24 17.84 7.81
C CYS A 447 -5.22 18.05 6.65
N VAL A 448 -5.59 16.96 5.98
CA VAL A 448 -6.69 16.98 5.01
C VAL A 448 -8.00 17.32 5.74
N GLY A 449 -8.75 18.28 5.21
CA GLY A 449 -9.96 18.83 5.83
C GLY A 449 -9.74 20.11 6.63
N ASP A 450 -8.49 20.49 6.91
CA ASP A 450 -8.20 21.74 7.59
C ASP A 450 -8.52 22.94 6.69
N LYS A 451 -8.93 24.05 7.32
CA LYS A 451 -9.22 25.30 6.62
C LYS A 451 -8.06 26.28 6.74
N MET A 452 -7.60 26.77 5.59
CA MET A 452 -6.58 27.80 5.48
C MET A 452 -7.16 29.04 4.81
N THR A 453 -6.57 30.20 5.03
CA THR A 453 -7.05 31.47 4.47
C THR A 453 -5.95 32.13 3.64
N LEU A 454 -6.20 32.30 2.35
CA LEU A 454 -5.37 33.11 1.47
C LEU A 454 -5.65 34.60 1.74
N VAL A 455 -4.60 35.35 2.06
CA VAL A 455 -4.66 36.80 2.27
C VAL A 455 -4.29 37.52 0.98
N LYS A 456 -5.29 38.01 0.23
CA LYS A 456 -5.06 38.80 -0.99
C LYS A 456 -4.75 40.27 -0.68
N SER A 457 -5.44 40.82 0.32
CA SER A 457 -5.25 42.18 0.83
C SER A 457 -5.71 42.24 2.29
N ALA A 458 -5.44 43.33 3.02
CA ALA A 458 -5.88 43.51 4.40
C ALA A 458 -7.41 43.37 4.61
N VAL A 459 -8.19 43.44 3.53
CA VAL A 459 -9.66 43.35 3.53
C VAL A 459 -10.19 42.10 2.81
N ILE A 460 -9.40 41.46 1.94
CA ILE A 460 -9.85 40.33 1.12
C ILE A 460 -9.16 39.05 1.58
N LEU A 461 -9.93 38.21 2.26
CA LEU A 461 -9.54 36.91 2.80
C LEU A 461 -10.34 35.81 2.08
N VAL A 462 -9.65 34.79 1.55
CA VAL A 462 -10.27 33.67 0.85
C VAL A 462 -9.99 32.39 1.62
N GLU A 463 -11.00 31.83 2.26
CA GLU A 463 -10.90 30.56 2.98
C GLU A 463 -11.00 29.37 2.01
N PHE A 464 -10.14 28.37 2.20
CA PHE A 464 -10.13 27.13 1.43
C PHE A 464 -9.84 25.93 2.32
N GLU A 465 -10.37 24.77 1.91
CA GLU A 465 -10.13 23.49 2.58
C GLU A 465 -8.99 22.75 1.91
N VAL A 466 -8.19 22.04 2.72
CA VAL A 466 -7.05 21.25 2.28
C VAL A 466 -7.48 19.86 1.85
N LEU A 467 -7.30 19.50 0.58
CA LEU A 467 -7.68 18.19 0.03
C LEU A 467 -6.57 17.14 0.14
N LYS A 468 -5.32 17.57 0.08
CA LYS A 468 -4.15 16.69 0.10
C LYS A 468 -2.92 17.49 0.53
N VAL A 469 -2.06 16.87 1.33
CA VAL A 469 -0.77 17.43 1.73
C VAL A 469 0.30 16.40 1.43
N ASN A 470 1.33 16.78 0.69
CA ASN A 470 2.48 15.95 0.36
C ASN A 470 3.76 16.71 0.72
N PHE A 471 4.77 16.02 1.23
CA PHE A 471 6.10 16.59 1.38
C PHE A 471 7.11 15.80 0.54
N SER A 472 7.79 16.50 -0.36
CA SER A 472 8.83 15.91 -1.22
C SER A 472 9.87 16.98 -1.57
N ASN A 473 11.14 16.60 -1.62
CA ASN A 473 12.24 17.48 -2.02
C ASN A 473 12.31 18.81 -1.23
N SER A 474 12.07 18.75 0.10
CA SER A 474 12.06 19.93 0.98
C SER A 474 10.96 20.97 0.67
N CYS A 475 9.95 20.60 -0.11
CA CYS A 475 8.79 21.44 -0.40
C CYS A 475 7.52 20.71 0.08
N THR A 476 6.63 21.43 0.76
CA THR A 476 5.28 20.91 1.03
C THR A 476 4.32 21.38 -0.05
N THR A 477 3.63 20.42 -0.65
CA THR A 477 2.62 20.66 -1.67
C THR A 477 1.23 20.43 -1.06
N ILE A 478 0.41 21.48 -1.03
CA ILE A 478 -0.98 21.44 -0.54
C ILE A 478 -1.94 21.61 -1.71
N PHE A 479 -2.92 20.73 -1.82
CA PHE A 479 -4.00 20.85 -2.79
C PHE A 479 -5.21 21.52 -2.14
N SER A 480 -5.62 22.65 -2.70
CA SER A 480 -6.80 23.41 -2.28
C SER A 480 -8.08 22.82 -2.90
N ALA A 481 -9.18 22.85 -2.13
CA ALA A 481 -10.52 22.48 -2.59
C ALA A 481 -11.09 23.44 -3.65
N ILE A 482 -10.56 24.66 -3.71
CA ILE A 482 -10.97 25.70 -4.65
C ILE A 482 -9.78 26.16 -5.50
N VAL A 483 -10.07 26.67 -6.69
CA VAL A 483 -9.07 27.39 -7.50
C VAL A 483 -8.83 28.75 -6.84
N LEU A 484 -7.58 28.99 -6.51
CA LEU A 484 -7.01 30.22 -5.96
C LEU A 484 -6.37 31.01 -7.11
N ASP A 485 -6.27 32.33 -6.92
CA ASP A 485 -5.60 33.20 -7.88
C ASP A 485 -4.10 32.90 -7.88
N ASP A 486 -3.49 32.91 -9.05
CA ASP A 486 -2.03 32.81 -9.20
C ASP A 486 -1.37 34.06 -8.60
N ILE A 487 -0.75 33.86 -7.43
CA ILE A 487 -0.04 34.89 -6.66
C ILE A 487 1.29 34.30 -6.25
N THR A 488 2.38 34.88 -6.75
CA THR A 488 3.73 34.59 -6.29
C THR A 488 3.91 35.06 -4.85
N ARG A 489 4.43 34.21 -3.97
CA ARG A 489 4.63 34.47 -2.54
C ARG A 489 3.34 34.89 -1.81
N ALA A 490 2.25 34.20 -2.09
CA ALA A 490 0.98 34.33 -1.41
C ALA A 490 1.11 34.13 0.11
N LYS A 491 0.49 35.02 0.89
CA LYS A 491 0.41 34.87 2.36
C LYS A 491 -0.79 33.98 2.71
N ILE A 492 -0.53 32.87 3.38
CA ILE A 492 -1.54 31.92 3.82
C ILE A 492 -1.61 31.95 5.35
N LEU A 493 -2.77 32.31 5.89
CA LEU A 493 -3.06 32.26 7.33
C LEU A 493 -3.66 30.90 7.68
N PHE A 494 -3.17 30.27 8.74
CA PHE A 494 -3.71 29.03 9.29
C PHE A 494 -4.07 29.23 10.76
N ASN A 495 -5.34 29.01 11.10
CA ASN A 495 -5.83 29.14 12.47
C ASN A 495 -6.13 27.75 13.05
N SER A 496 -5.36 27.35 14.05
CA SER A 496 -5.61 26.10 14.80
C SER A 496 -6.39 26.40 16.07
N PHE A 497 -7.48 25.66 16.33
CA PHE A 497 -8.32 25.83 17.51
C PHE A 497 -8.23 24.62 18.44
N PHE A 498 -8.04 24.87 19.74
CA PHE A 498 -7.93 23.82 20.76
C PHE A 498 -8.82 24.11 21.96
N SER A 499 -9.59 23.11 22.41
CA SER A 499 -10.42 23.24 23.60
C SER A 499 -9.59 23.33 24.87
N ILE A 500 -9.97 24.25 25.75
CA ILE A 500 -9.34 24.43 27.06
C ILE A 500 -9.81 23.32 28.00
N LYS A 501 -8.85 22.65 28.66
CA LYS A 501 -9.12 21.59 29.65
C LYS A 501 -9.12 22.13 31.08
N SER A 502 -8.13 22.95 31.41
CA SER A 502 -8.01 23.57 32.73
C SER A 502 -7.23 24.88 32.66
N LEU A 503 -7.53 25.78 33.60
CA LEU A 503 -6.88 27.08 33.74
C LEU A 503 -6.35 27.26 35.16
N THR A 504 -5.18 27.89 35.26
CA THR A 504 -4.69 28.54 36.47
C THR A 504 -4.39 30.01 36.11
N PRO A 505 -4.16 30.91 37.09
CA PRO A 505 -3.96 32.33 36.80
C PRO A 505 -2.88 32.63 35.74
N LYS A 506 -1.87 31.76 35.56
CA LYS A 506 -0.78 31.94 34.58
C LYS A 506 -0.60 30.75 33.64
N THR A 507 -1.52 29.78 33.63
CA THR A 507 -1.36 28.57 32.83
C THR A 507 -2.65 28.15 32.18
N ILE A 508 -2.57 27.83 30.89
CA ILE A 508 -3.65 27.26 30.10
C ILE A 508 -3.27 25.83 29.73
N THR A 509 -4.12 24.86 30.02
CA THR A 509 -3.92 23.48 29.57
C THR A 509 -4.91 23.15 28.45
N ILE A 510 -4.41 22.77 27.28
CA ILE A 510 -5.23 22.42 26.10
C ILE A 510 -5.17 20.94 25.77
N ARG A 511 -6.22 20.43 25.12
CA ARG A 511 -6.23 19.09 24.52
C ARG A 511 -5.78 19.18 23.06
N ALA A 512 -4.54 18.78 22.78
CA ALA A 512 -3.93 18.91 21.46
C ALA A 512 -4.36 17.80 20.47
N GLY A 513 -4.51 16.56 20.94
CA GLY A 513 -5.04 15.45 20.14
C GLY A 513 -4.07 14.86 19.10
N LYS A 514 -2.80 15.28 19.05
CA LYS A 514 -1.82 14.75 18.07
C LYS A 514 -1.53 13.26 18.28
N GLU A 515 -1.78 12.73 19.48
CA GLU A 515 -1.65 11.29 19.70
C GLU A 515 -2.72 10.45 18.97
N LYS A 516 -3.92 10.99 18.70
CA LYS A 516 -4.93 10.32 17.86
C LYS A 516 -4.50 10.29 16.40
N LEU A 517 -3.96 11.41 15.91
CA LEU A 517 -3.41 11.49 14.55
C LEU A 517 -2.27 10.48 14.38
N ALA A 518 -1.38 10.35 15.38
CA ALA A 518 -0.31 9.36 15.35
C ALA A 518 -0.81 7.91 15.28
N VAL A 519 -1.96 7.59 15.91
CA VAL A 519 -2.61 6.28 15.76
C VAL A 519 -3.17 6.11 14.35
N GLN A 520 -3.86 7.13 13.82
CA GLN A 520 -4.39 7.11 12.46
C GLN A 520 -3.29 6.93 11.41
N ASP A 521 -2.16 7.63 11.55
CA ASP A 521 -0.98 7.48 10.68
C ASP A 521 -0.45 6.04 10.74
N MET A 522 -0.41 5.44 11.93
CA MET A 522 0.02 4.05 12.10
C MET A 522 -0.94 3.07 11.42
N VAL A 523 -2.25 3.26 11.60
CA VAL A 523 -3.30 2.44 10.97
C VAL A 523 -3.22 2.58 9.45
N GLN A 524 -3.06 3.80 8.93
CA GLN A 524 -2.88 4.04 7.49
C GLN A 524 -1.61 3.38 6.96
N PHE A 525 -0.51 3.43 7.70
CA PHE A 525 0.73 2.74 7.37
C PHE A 525 0.50 1.22 7.23
N PHE A 526 -0.13 0.58 8.22
CA PHE A 526 -0.40 -0.86 8.15
C PHE A 526 -1.31 -1.22 6.98
N ASN A 527 -2.36 -0.43 6.77
CA ASN A 527 -3.29 -0.67 5.68
C ASN A 527 -2.62 -0.53 4.31
N LYS A 528 -1.87 0.56 4.09
CA LYS A 528 -1.15 0.81 2.84
C LYS A 528 -0.09 -0.26 2.55
N VAL A 529 0.72 -0.62 3.55
CA VAL A 529 1.90 -1.49 3.33
C VAL A 529 1.50 -2.96 3.22
N PHE A 530 0.58 -3.43 4.07
CA PHE A 530 0.29 -4.86 4.21
C PHE A 530 -1.12 -5.28 3.77
N ILE A 531 -2.16 -4.47 4.01
CA ILE A 531 -3.56 -4.87 3.80
C ILE A 531 -4.05 -4.60 2.36
N ASN A 532 -3.74 -3.42 1.82
CA ASN A 532 -4.20 -2.93 0.52
C ASN A 532 -3.39 -3.56 -0.63
N ARG A 533 -3.47 -4.88 -0.73
CA ARG A 533 -2.78 -5.72 -1.72
C ARG A 533 -3.77 -6.64 -2.39
N GLU A 534 -4.67 -6.03 -3.15
CA GLU A 534 -5.66 -6.73 -3.95
C GLU A 534 -5.04 -7.26 -5.25
N GLY A 535 -5.64 -8.31 -5.80
CA GLY A 535 -5.15 -8.98 -7.00
C GLY A 535 -5.65 -10.42 -7.11
N ILE A 536 -5.37 -11.03 -8.25
CA ILE A 536 -5.78 -12.40 -8.57
C ILE A 536 -4.62 -13.06 -9.31
N HIS A 537 -4.28 -14.30 -8.95
CA HIS A 537 -3.44 -15.14 -9.80
C HIS A 537 -4.31 -16.20 -10.46
N LEU A 538 -4.31 -16.24 -11.78
CA LEU A 538 -5.01 -17.28 -12.54
C LEU A 538 -4.05 -18.38 -13.00
N ILE A 539 -4.43 -19.63 -12.79
CA ILE A 539 -3.63 -20.80 -13.18
C ILE A 539 -4.48 -21.71 -14.07
N GLU A 540 -4.08 -21.84 -15.31
CA GLU A 540 -4.62 -22.85 -16.22
C GLU A 540 -3.98 -24.20 -15.90
N HIS A 541 -4.77 -25.20 -15.49
CA HIS A 541 -4.20 -26.49 -15.09
C HIS A 541 -3.51 -27.20 -16.25
N LEU A 542 -3.95 -26.96 -17.49
CA LEU A 542 -3.31 -27.49 -18.70
C LEU A 542 -1.80 -27.21 -18.75
N LEU A 543 -1.33 -26.10 -18.19
CA LEU A 543 0.08 -25.74 -18.14
C LEU A 543 0.90 -26.65 -17.21
N LEU A 544 0.24 -27.30 -16.25
CA LEU A 544 0.85 -28.21 -15.27
C LEU A 544 0.94 -29.65 -15.78
N ARG A 545 0.50 -29.91 -17.01
CA ARG A 545 0.52 -31.24 -17.61
C ARG A 545 1.96 -31.79 -17.61
N PRO A 546 2.18 -33.04 -17.17
CA PRO A 546 3.49 -33.67 -17.22
C PRO A 546 4.03 -33.69 -18.66
N LYS A 547 5.31 -33.38 -18.82
CA LYS A 547 6.03 -33.50 -20.10
C LYS A 547 6.74 -34.83 -20.24
N GLU A 548 7.23 -35.39 -19.13
CA GLU A 548 7.94 -36.66 -19.10
C GLU A 548 7.19 -37.70 -18.27
N HIS A 549 6.87 -38.83 -18.91
CA HIS A 549 6.14 -39.92 -18.27
C HIS A 549 6.99 -40.57 -17.18
N GLY A 550 6.42 -40.74 -15.98
CA GLY A 550 7.06 -41.42 -14.85
C GLY A 550 7.99 -40.55 -13.99
N LEU A 551 8.36 -39.34 -14.44
CA LEU A 551 9.15 -38.39 -13.65
C LEU A 551 8.30 -37.26 -13.07
N ASP A 552 7.40 -36.69 -13.88
CA ASP A 552 6.55 -35.59 -13.44
C ASP A 552 5.43 -36.06 -12.51
N LYS A 553 5.26 -35.34 -11.40
CA LYS A 553 4.13 -35.56 -10.49
C LYS A 553 2.81 -35.17 -11.17
N LEU A 554 1.80 -36.00 -11.01
CA LEU A 554 0.44 -35.71 -11.46
C LEU A 554 -0.34 -34.89 -10.43
N LEU A 555 -1.27 -34.07 -10.91
CA LEU A 555 -2.33 -33.49 -10.09
C LEU A 555 -3.26 -34.61 -9.62
N ASN A 556 -3.32 -34.81 -8.31
CA ASN A 556 -4.18 -35.77 -7.65
C ASN A 556 -5.64 -35.55 -8.07
N ILE A 557 -6.30 -36.66 -8.35
CA ILE A 557 -7.74 -36.71 -8.52
C ILE A 557 -8.36 -36.76 -7.12
N HIS A 558 -9.10 -35.74 -6.74
CA HIS A 558 -9.95 -35.81 -5.55
C HIS A 558 -11.22 -36.55 -5.93
N THR A 559 -11.31 -37.83 -5.54
CA THR A 559 -12.56 -38.59 -5.57
C THR A 559 -13.23 -38.45 -4.22
N ASP A 560 -14.44 -37.88 -4.17
CA ASP A 560 -15.32 -38.18 -3.03
C ASP A 560 -15.57 -39.69 -3.06
N VAL A 561 -15.23 -40.36 -1.95
CA VAL A 561 -15.05 -41.81 -1.85
C VAL A 561 -16.34 -42.60 -2.16
N ASP A 562 -17.49 -41.91 -2.17
CA ASP A 562 -18.82 -42.51 -2.31
C ASP A 562 -19.57 -42.17 -3.62
N CYS A 563 -18.97 -41.43 -4.56
CA CYS A 563 -19.64 -41.05 -5.82
C CYS A 563 -18.82 -41.44 -7.06
N GLU A 564 -19.19 -42.54 -7.74
CA GLU A 564 -18.55 -42.96 -9.00
C GLU A 564 -18.72 -41.95 -10.14
N GLN A 565 -19.82 -41.17 -10.15
CA GLN A 565 -20.08 -40.12 -11.14
C GLN A 565 -19.27 -38.83 -10.87
N CYS A 566 -18.71 -38.68 -9.67
CA CYS A 566 -17.95 -37.51 -9.24
C CYS A 566 -16.43 -37.72 -9.38
N LYS A 567 -16.00 -38.86 -9.96
CA LYS A 567 -14.59 -39.13 -10.26
C LYS A 567 -14.13 -38.19 -11.39
N ILE A 568 -13.41 -37.12 -11.03
CA ILE A 568 -12.74 -36.26 -12.01
C ILE A 568 -11.63 -37.08 -12.68
N THR A 569 -11.88 -37.62 -13.87
CA THR A 569 -10.89 -38.46 -14.57
C THR A 569 -9.72 -37.65 -15.13
N ASP A 570 -9.92 -36.35 -15.39
CA ASP A 570 -8.92 -35.43 -15.93
C ASP A 570 -8.92 -34.12 -15.12
N THR A 571 -7.84 -33.90 -14.37
CA THR A 571 -7.64 -32.71 -13.52
C THR A 571 -6.98 -31.53 -14.23
N TYR A 572 -6.69 -31.68 -15.53
CA TYR A 572 -5.97 -30.72 -16.36
C TYR A 572 -6.88 -30.04 -17.39
N SER A 573 -7.67 -30.83 -18.12
CA SER A 573 -8.48 -30.30 -19.22
C SER A 573 -9.63 -29.44 -18.71
N PHE A 574 -9.73 -28.23 -19.24
CA PHE A 574 -10.80 -27.28 -18.92
C PHE A 574 -10.96 -27.00 -17.42
N VAL A 575 -9.85 -27.00 -16.67
CA VAL A 575 -9.84 -26.58 -15.27
C VAL A 575 -8.88 -25.41 -15.09
N MET A 576 -9.32 -24.40 -14.35
CA MET A 576 -8.47 -23.32 -13.88
C MET A 576 -8.68 -23.06 -12.39
N THR A 577 -7.65 -22.52 -11.74
CA THR A 577 -7.71 -22.10 -10.34
C THR A 577 -7.39 -20.61 -10.25
N ALA A 578 -8.32 -19.83 -9.67
CA ALA A 578 -8.11 -18.45 -9.27
C ALA A 578 -7.68 -18.39 -7.81
N VAL A 579 -6.53 -17.79 -7.54
CA VAL A 579 -5.95 -17.64 -6.20
C VAL A 579 -6.04 -16.17 -5.81
N LEU A 580 -6.75 -15.87 -4.72
CA LEU A 580 -7.01 -14.52 -4.24
C LEU A 580 -6.54 -14.36 -2.79
N PRO A 581 -6.04 -13.17 -2.40
CA PRO A 581 -5.75 -12.86 -1.01
C PRO A 581 -7.06 -12.69 -0.21
N TYR A 582 -7.10 -13.16 1.04
CA TYR A 582 -8.33 -13.08 1.85
C TYR A 582 -8.47 -11.77 2.66
N TRP A 583 -7.41 -10.98 2.76
CA TRP A 583 -7.21 -10.06 3.89
C TRP A 583 -7.59 -8.61 3.67
N SER A 584 -7.61 -8.13 2.42
CA SER A 584 -8.05 -6.77 2.10
C SER A 584 -9.47 -6.54 2.59
N ASP A 585 -9.81 -5.30 2.98
CA ASP A 585 -11.06 -4.99 3.69
C ASP A 585 -12.30 -5.47 2.93
N ARG A 586 -12.37 -5.14 1.64
CA ARG A 586 -13.44 -5.60 0.75
C ARG A 586 -13.42 -7.12 0.59
N PHE A 587 -12.25 -7.75 0.56
CA PHE A 587 -12.12 -9.21 0.49
C PHE A 587 -12.45 -9.92 1.81
N ARG A 588 -12.67 -9.22 2.92
CA ARG A 588 -13.17 -9.81 4.16
C ARG A 588 -14.69 -9.81 4.23
N ASP A 589 -15.35 -8.91 3.50
CA ASP A 589 -16.80 -8.86 3.41
C ASP A 589 -17.34 -10.06 2.62
N ARG A 590 -18.36 -10.72 3.18
CA ARG A 590 -18.92 -11.94 2.60
C ARG A 590 -19.70 -11.67 1.32
N ASN A 591 -20.45 -10.57 1.28
CA ASN A 591 -21.23 -10.20 0.10
C ASN A 591 -20.31 -9.85 -1.05
N PHE A 592 -19.21 -9.14 -0.77
CA PHE A 592 -18.18 -8.82 -1.74
C PHE A 592 -17.50 -10.09 -2.28
N ARG A 593 -17.17 -11.08 -1.43
CA ARG A 593 -16.65 -12.37 -1.90
C ARG A 593 -17.62 -13.11 -2.80
N THR A 594 -18.89 -13.17 -2.43
CA THR A 594 -19.92 -13.82 -3.25
C THR A 594 -20.04 -13.13 -4.61
N PHE A 595 -19.98 -11.80 -4.64
CA PHE A 595 -19.94 -11.03 -5.88
C PHE A 595 -18.71 -11.34 -6.74
N ILE A 596 -17.51 -11.38 -6.14
CA ILE A 596 -16.28 -11.77 -6.85
C ILE A 596 -16.38 -13.17 -7.42
N GLU A 597 -16.82 -14.13 -6.60
CA GLU A 597 -16.93 -15.54 -7.02
C GLU A 597 -17.95 -15.70 -8.15
N LYS A 598 -19.08 -14.98 -8.08
CA LYS A 598 -20.07 -14.94 -9.15
C LYS A 598 -19.48 -14.33 -10.43
N THR A 599 -18.81 -13.18 -10.33
CA THR A 599 -18.18 -12.49 -11.47
C THR A 599 -17.14 -13.39 -12.14
N LEU A 600 -16.29 -14.06 -11.36
CA LEU A 600 -15.31 -15.03 -11.86
C LEU A 600 -15.96 -16.24 -12.54
N ARG A 601 -17.21 -16.60 -12.21
CA ARG A 601 -17.91 -17.70 -12.86
C ARG A 601 -18.61 -17.26 -14.13
N GLU A 602 -19.23 -16.09 -14.11
CA GLU A 602 -19.96 -15.53 -15.24
C GLU A 602 -19.04 -15.08 -16.37
N GLU A 603 -17.86 -14.56 -16.05
CA GLU A 603 -16.86 -14.19 -17.05
C GLU A 603 -16.11 -15.39 -17.63
N SER A 604 -16.10 -16.53 -16.92
CA SER A 604 -15.40 -17.74 -17.34
C SER A 604 -16.15 -18.42 -18.51
N PRO A 605 -15.45 -18.93 -19.53
CA PRO A 605 -16.10 -19.75 -20.56
C PRO A 605 -16.85 -20.93 -19.93
N ALA A 606 -18.06 -21.20 -20.40
CA ALA A 606 -18.99 -22.17 -19.79
C ALA A 606 -18.44 -23.61 -19.69
N HIS A 607 -17.49 -23.98 -20.55
CA HIS A 607 -16.87 -25.31 -20.55
C HIS A 607 -15.68 -25.42 -19.59
N ILE A 608 -15.23 -24.32 -18.97
CA ILE A 608 -14.09 -24.32 -18.05
C ILE A 608 -14.58 -24.30 -16.60
N ALA A 609 -14.14 -25.29 -15.82
CA ALA A 609 -14.34 -25.34 -14.38
C ALA A 609 -13.37 -24.39 -13.67
N MET A 610 -13.90 -23.55 -12.77
CA MET A 610 -13.15 -22.56 -12.01
C MET A 610 -13.10 -22.92 -10.53
N ASN A 611 -11.92 -23.26 -10.02
CA ASN A 611 -11.65 -23.35 -8.59
C ASN A 611 -11.29 -21.95 -8.06
N ILE A 612 -11.84 -21.56 -6.92
CA ILE A 612 -11.56 -20.25 -6.31
C ILE A 612 -11.02 -20.46 -4.90
N CYS A 613 -9.83 -19.93 -4.63
CA CYS A 613 -9.13 -20.09 -3.36
C CYS A 613 -8.83 -18.74 -2.73
N TRP A 614 -9.33 -18.51 -1.51
CA TRP A 614 -9.06 -17.30 -0.71
C TRP A 614 -7.97 -17.58 0.32
N ILE A 615 -6.70 -17.32 0.00
CA ILE A 615 -5.59 -17.89 0.76
C ILE A 615 -4.93 -16.90 1.73
N SER A 616 -4.28 -17.42 2.77
CA SER A 616 -3.54 -16.64 3.77
C SER A 616 -2.23 -16.05 3.22
N PRO A 617 -1.66 -15.00 3.85
CA PRO A 617 -0.36 -14.44 3.46
C PRO A 617 0.76 -15.47 3.38
N LEU A 618 0.81 -16.40 4.34
CA LEU A 618 1.77 -17.51 4.33
C LEU A 618 1.62 -18.37 3.07
N GLN A 619 0.39 -18.81 2.79
CA GLN A 619 0.10 -19.59 1.60
C GLN A 619 0.41 -18.81 0.31
N MET A 620 0.14 -17.49 0.27
CA MET A 620 0.42 -16.64 -0.89
C MET A 620 1.92 -16.51 -1.14
N ASP A 621 2.73 -16.32 -0.10
CA ASP A 621 4.19 -16.27 -0.21
C ASP A 621 4.77 -17.59 -0.72
N GLN A 622 4.32 -18.72 -0.15
CA GLN A 622 4.72 -20.05 -0.61
C GLN A 622 4.28 -20.30 -2.07
N PHE A 623 3.05 -19.93 -2.40
CA PHE A 623 2.47 -20.04 -3.74
C PHE A 623 3.28 -19.26 -4.78
N GLU A 624 3.51 -17.96 -4.56
CA GLU A 624 4.24 -17.11 -5.51
C GLU A 624 5.68 -17.57 -5.69
N LYS A 625 6.35 -18.00 -4.61
CA LYS A 625 7.70 -18.56 -4.68
C LYS A 625 7.74 -19.84 -5.51
N ALA A 626 6.82 -20.77 -5.28
CA ALA A 626 6.74 -22.02 -6.03
C ALA A 626 6.42 -21.75 -7.51
N TYR A 627 5.48 -20.84 -7.77
CA TYR A 627 5.06 -20.50 -9.13
C TYR A 627 6.20 -19.85 -9.93
N LYS A 628 6.91 -18.86 -9.37
CA LYS A 628 8.09 -18.24 -9.99
C LYS A 628 9.18 -19.25 -10.30
N LYS A 629 9.54 -20.09 -9.32
CA LYS A 629 10.57 -21.13 -9.51
C LYS A 629 10.18 -22.10 -10.62
N TRP A 630 8.91 -22.49 -10.70
CA TRP A 630 8.40 -23.31 -11.78
C TRP A 630 8.50 -22.62 -13.14
N LEU A 631 8.09 -21.35 -13.26
CA LEU A 631 8.20 -20.59 -14.51
C LEU A 631 9.65 -20.46 -15.00
N ILE A 632 10.58 -20.20 -14.09
CA ILE A 632 12.01 -20.08 -14.39
C ILE A 632 12.53 -21.44 -14.89
N ALA A 633 12.31 -22.51 -14.12
CA ALA A 633 12.79 -23.84 -14.49
C ALA A 633 12.15 -24.37 -15.78
N HIS A 634 10.88 -24.04 -16.03
CA HIS A 634 10.18 -24.45 -17.25
C HIS A 634 10.80 -23.87 -18.53
N ASN A 635 11.39 -22.67 -18.44
CA ASN A 635 11.99 -21.96 -19.57
C ASN A 635 13.50 -22.24 -19.74
N LEU A 636 14.21 -22.58 -18.65
CA LEU A 636 15.66 -22.84 -18.69
C LEU A 636 16.01 -24.28 -19.06
N SER A 637 15.14 -25.23 -18.74
CA SER A 637 15.51 -26.65 -18.69
C SER A 637 14.74 -27.52 -19.68
N GLY A 638 15.41 -28.59 -20.15
CA GLY A 638 14.79 -29.62 -20.98
C GLY A 638 13.70 -30.41 -20.23
N ALA A 639 12.88 -31.17 -20.97
CA ALA A 639 11.77 -31.92 -20.39
C ALA A 639 12.22 -32.92 -19.31
N GLY A 640 13.38 -33.57 -19.43
CA GLY A 640 13.93 -34.50 -18.42
C GLY A 640 14.77 -33.90 -17.29
N ASP A 641 14.89 -32.58 -17.17
CA ASP A 641 15.75 -31.95 -16.15
C ASP A 641 15.18 -32.12 -14.73
N LEU A 642 16.03 -32.55 -13.80
CA LEU A 642 15.68 -32.78 -12.41
C LEU A 642 15.19 -31.52 -11.70
N GLU A 643 15.76 -30.34 -12.00
CA GLU A 643 15.34 -29.09 -11.34
C GLU A 643 13.94 -28.66 -11.81
N ARG A 644 13.62 -28.89 -13.08
CA ARG A 644 12.27 -28.68 -13.63
C ARG A 644 11.26 -29.63 -12.99
N VAL A 645 11.59 -30.92 -12.89
CA VAL A 645 10.72 -31.93 -12.26
C VAL A 645 10.44 -31.58 -10.80
N LYS A 646 11.48 -31.21 -10.03
CA LYS A 646 11.34 -30.75 -8.64
C LYS A 646 10.46 -29.51 -8.54
N ALA A 647 10.68 -28.50 -9.40
CA ALA A 647 9.91 -27.27 -9.38
C ALA A 647 8.43 -27.51 -9.68
N LEU A 648 8.11 -28.37 -10.66
CA LEU A 648 6.73 -28.77 -10.97
C LEU A 648 6.09 -29.53 -9.81
N LYS A 649 6.80 -30.51 -9.22
CA LYS A 649 6.33 -31.27 -8.06
C LYS A 649 5.97 -30.33 -6.91
N ASN A 650 6.88 -29.41 -6.55
CA ASN A 650 6.66 -28.46 -5.46
C ASN A 650 5.46 -27.57 -5.76
N PHE A 651 5.32 -27.06 -6.99
CA PHE A 651 4.19 -26.20 -7.34
C PHE A 651 2.85 -26.94 -7.28
N ILE A 652 2.79 -28.18 -7.77
CA ILE A 652 1.60 -29.04 -7.65
C ILE A 652 1.24 -29.26 -6.17
N GLU A 653 2.21 -29.57 -5.32
CA GLU A 653 1.99 -29.77 -3.88
C GLU A 653 1.48 -28.49 -3.22
N THR A 654 2.02 -27.32 -3.57
CA THR A 654 1.54 -26.04 -3.06
C THR A 654 0.09 -25.78 -3.47
N ILE A 655 -0.27 -25.95 -4.74
CA ILE A 655 -1.65 -25.75 -5.24
C ILE A 655 -2.63 -26.69 -4.51
N GLN A 656 -2.27 -27.98 -4.36
CA GLN A 656 -3.13 -28.97 -3.69
C GLN A 656 -3.33 -28.70 -2.19
N ASN A 657 -2.37 -28.02 -1.57
CA ASN A 657 -2.42 -27.67 -0.16
C ASN A 657 -3.05 -26.30 0.09
N LEU A 658 -3.44 -25.54 -0.94
CA LEU A 658 -4.17 -24.29 -0.76
C LEU A 658 -5.49 -24.54 -0.04
N ARG A 659 -5.78 -23.73 0.96
CA ARG A 659 -7.01 -23.74 1.75
C ARG A 659 -7.59 -22.35 1.81
N SER A 660 -8.87 -22.24 1.46
CA SER A 660 -9.63 -21.01 1.61
C SER A 660 -9.80 -20.66 3.08
N VAL A 661 -9.45 -19.43 3.44
CA VAL A 661 -9.66 -18.83 4.75
C VAL A 661 -11.03 -18.18 4.75
N TYR A 662 -11.98 -18.77 5.47
CA TYR A 662 -13.33 -18.22 5.62
C TYR A 662 -13.37 -17.12 6.69
N PRO A 663 -14.21 -16.08 6.56
CA PRO A 663 -14.39 -15.08 7.62
C PRO A 663 -14.86 -15.75 8.92
N SER A 664 -14.57 -15.11 10.06
CA SER A 664 -15.03 -15.60 11.36
C SER A 664 -16.52 -15.29 11.54
N GLY A 665 -17.30 -16.31 11.89
CA GLY A 665 -18.71 -16.19 12.27
C GLY A 665 -18.87 -16.17 13.78
N LYS A 666 -19.84 -15.39 14.28
CA LYS A 666 -20.28 -15.38 15.68
C LYS A 666 -21.61 -16.15 15.80
N LEU A 667 -21.72 -16.92 16.88
CA LEU A 667 -22.99 -17.50 17.31
C LEU A 667 -23.78 -16.39 18.02
N HIS A 668 -24.94 -16.01 17.49
CA HIS A 668 -25.84 -15.08 18.15
C HIS A 668 -26.82 -15.85 19.04
N SER A 669 -27.10 -15.32 20.24
CA SER A 669 -28.18 -15.82 21.08
C SER A 669 -29.52 -15.57 20.40
N CYS A 670 -30.47 -16.51 20.50
CA CYS A 670 -31.79 -16.44 19.84
C CYS A 670 -32.70 -15.30 20.35
N ASN A 671 -32.24 -14.52 21.32
CA ASN A 671 -32.98 -13.43 21.96
C ASN A 671 -32.19 -12.14 21.74
N GLU A 672 -32.38 -11.45 20.61
CA GLU A 672 -32.35 -9.98 20.49
C GLU A 672 -32.42 -9.54 19.01
N GLY A 673 -33.12 -8.43 18.77
CA GLY A 673 -33.27 -7.77 17.47
C GLY A 673 -32.02 -7.01 17.01
N GLU A 674 -30.83 -7.53 17.32
CA GLU A 674 -29.58 -7.00 16.78
C GLU A 674 -29.50 -7.30 15.28
N THR A 675 -29.14 -6.31 14.47
CA THR A 675 -28.73 -6.52 13.08
C THR A 675 -27.65 -7.59 13.06
N GLN A 676 -27.97 -8.75 12.46
CA GLN A 676 -27.15 -9.96 12.37
C GLN A 676 -25.83 -9.71 11.59
N LYS A 677 -24.88 -8.98 12.17
CA LYS A 677 -23.53 -8.82 11.64
C LYS A 677 -22.67 -10.01 12.06
N ASN A 678 -22.07 -10.68 11.08
CA ASN A 678 -21.18 -11.84 11.22
C ASN A 678 -21.86 -13.11 11.76
N THR A 679 -23.03 -13.48 11.22
CA THR A 679 -23.66 -14.76 11.53
C THR A 679 -22.80 -15.95 11.10
N LEU A 680 -22.73 -16.98 11.95
CA LEU A 680 -22.12 -18.25 11.60
C LEU A 680 -22.95 -18.96 10.51
N VAL A 681 -22.39 -19.05 9.31
CA VAL A 681 -22.91 -19.83 8.18
C VAL A 681 -21.99 -21.02 7.92
N LEU A 682 -22.54 -22.23 7.99
CA LEU A 682 -21.80 -23.48 7.75
C LEU A 682 -21.16 -23.47 6.34
N ASN A 683 -19.92 -23.95 6.23
CA ASN A 683 -19.12 -23.96 4.99
C ASN A 683 -18.82 -22.58 4.38
N GLN A 684 -19.11 -21.50 5.11
CA GLN A 684 -18.95 -20.13 4.64
C GLN A 684 -18.26 -19.23 5.65
N THR A 685 -18.26 -19.64 6.91
CA THR A 685 -17.62 -18.96 8.04
C THR A 685 -17.00 -20.01 8.96
N ASN A 686 -15.91 -19.65 9.62
CA ASN A 686 -15.30 -20.49 10.65
C ASN A 686 -15.68 -19.99 12.04
N ILE A 687 -15.73 -20.92 13.00
CA ILE A 687 -15.92 -20.59 14.42
C ILE A 687 -14.59 -20.11 14.98
N GLY A 688 -14.55 -18.91 15.54
CA GLY A 688 -13.34 -18.30 16.11
C GLY A 688 -12.54 -17.45 15.12
N ILE A 689 -11.47 -16.81 15.60
CA ILE A 689 -10.59 -15.93 14.80
C ILE A 689 -9.30 -16.70 14.48
N PHE A 690 -8.80 -16.56 13.25
CA PHE A 690 -7.51 -17.08 12.81
C PHE A 690 -6.34 -16.28 13.37
#